data_AF-A0A9P5HDB3-F1
#
_entry.id   AF-A0A9P5HDB3-F1
#
_cell.length_a   1.000
_cell.length_b   1.000
_cell.length_c   1.000
_cell.angle_alpha   90.00
_cell.angle_beta   90.00
_cell.angle_gamma   90.00
#
_symmetry.space_group_name_H-M   'P 1'
#
loop_
_entity.id
_entity.type
_entity.pdbx_description
1 polymer ?
#
loop_
_entity_poly.entity_id
_entity_poly.type
_entity_poly.pdbx_seq_one_letter_code
_entity_poly.pdbx_strand_id
1 'polypeptide(L)'
;MSESLSDQDRASLEGIIDEYTSGNRRIAGLVYGALVEKGIISLDDADQLEAVAPELRHVKVLDGTSTDNFQLVEKRRRITLRMLLTHTAGFGYAFEDESLAQYSRPVGLDDFSGDRDDVIRRPLVNQPGEIFQYGTSMDWVGIIIERITELSLEEYFQAYIFQPVNMDVSFYLSDEAKKNLAYLHERLPGGSLKHTDHIYRRPLTWKQTVQGKNMFCAGGHGIFGKPAEFLKLIALLLNDGTDSKTGAQLLRPDTVREMFKDQIPDKPRHSDERVPVAKPWLANPTPLSPMPEDHMEGWGLSFSINHFPEKSGRASGSASWEGLANLYWFADRTNNVGAIIATQILPYGERFQELVAVLDSFPREIFDSFEVHRTYYKSSGVQIGADILIPRSGPRPKVRPVIVRIHGGFLITGASLYPAWFSKWVLQYATAHGAVIISPDYRLLPEVKGRDILDDFKEFWAWFESGSPQQHLLSAGRSDIIIDPERHLLIGESAGGYLAIQSVLSQFTRPRAIIALYPMLDLKSEYYNTSYEKPICGVPNFPNEAVSDFLESISERPVITEANPPLRLDLALAVVQNGRLLEILGEDPDLFPLERIAAPEFLSGGHGKPLLPPSCIFHGREDSAVPVEGTLKFVEILKRVNPTTRVKLVIRPGDHGFDALSTPDDPWLNDALSYTTREWLGEAHSKI
;
A
#
# COMPACT_ATOMS: atom_id res chain seq x y z
N MET A 1 10.25 -17.56 -2.16
CA MET A 1 9.58 -18.76 -1.63
C MET A 1 8.17 -18.36 -1.21
N SER A 2 7.18 -18.58 -2.07
CA SER A 2 5.77 -18.44 -1.69
C SER A 2 5.34 -19.79 -1.11
N GLU A 3 5.28 -19.91 0.21
CA GLU A 3 4.49 -20.98 0.80
C GLU A 3 3.04 -20.73 0.36
N SER A 4 2.47 -21.68 -0.39
CA SER A 4 1.04 -21.65 -0.65
C SER A 4 0.34 -21.69 0.70
N LEU A 5 -0.29 -20.57 1.06
CA LEU A 5 -1.25 -20.52 2.17
C LEU A 5 -2.19 -21.71 2.02
N SER A 6 -2.24 -22.56 3.03
CA SER A 6 -3.17 -23.69 3.07
C SER A 6 -4.61 -23.17 2.92
N ASP A 7 -5.57 -24.03 2.57
CA ASP A 7 -6.98 -23.60 2.51
C ASP A 7 -7.49 -23.07 3.87
N GLN A 8 -6.83 -23.44 4.98
CA GLN A 8 -7.04 -22.83 6.30
C GLN A 8 -6.48 -21.40 6.42
N ASP A 9 -5.34 -21.13 5.79
CA ASP A 9 -4.71 -19.80 5.78
C ASP A 9 -5.45 -18.83 4.84
N ARG A 10 -6.09 -19.33 3.77
CA ARG A 10 -7.01 -18.54 2.94
C ARG A 10 -8.29 -18.14 3.69
N ALA A 11 -8.80 -19.01 4.55
CA ALA A 11 -9.93 -18.69 5.43
C ALA A 11 -9.58 -17.63 6.51
N SER A 12 -8.29 -17.47 6.83
CA SER A 12 -7.81 -16.51 7.84
C SER A 12 -7.87 -15.04 7.39
N LEU A 13 -7.97 -14.76 6.08
CA LEU A 13 -8.09 -13.40 5.51
C LEU A 13 -9.44 -12.73 5.83
N GLU A 14 -10.50 -13.53 6.04
CA GLU A 14 -11.81 -13.07 6.53
C GLU A 14 -11.98 -13.26 8.05
N GLY A 15 -10.93 -13.79 8.69
CA GLY A 15 -10.93 -14.19 10.07
C GLY A 15 -10.98 -13.00 11.03
N ILE A 16 -11.37 -13.30 12.26
CA ILE A 16 -11.20 -12.37 13.37
C ILE A 16 -9.71 -12.21 13.57
N ILE A 17 -9.22 -10.98 13.44
CA ILE A 17 -7.81 -10.65 13.59
C ILE A 17 -7.60 -10.13 15.01
N ASP A 18 -6.54 -10.62 15.63
CA ASP A 18 -6.06 -10.14 16.91
C ASP A 18 -5.19 -8.88 16.72
N GLU A 19 -5.03 -8.12 17.80
CA GLU A 19 -4.05 -7.06 17.91
C GLU A 19 -4.47 -5.69 17.36
N TYR A 20 -5.61 -5.22 17.85
CA TYR A 20 -5.93 -3.81 17.87
C TYR A 20 -5.21 -3.06 19.00
N THR A 21 -3.89 -3.25 19.21
CA THR A 21 -3.13 -2.33 20.09
C THR A 21 -3.32 -0.89 19.63
N SER A 22 -3.54 -0.69 18.33
CA SER A 22 -3.77 0.60 17.66
C SER A 22 -5.25 1.03 17.60
N GLY A 23 -6.19 0.09 17.78
CA GLY A 23 -7.63 0.34 17.84
C GLY A 23 -8.17 0.67 19.19
N ASN A 24 -7.78 -0.11 20.19
CA ASN A 24 -8.20 0.13 21.56
C ASN A 24 -7.75 1.49 22.06
N ARG A 25 -6.62 2.00 21.57
CA ARG A 25 -6.20 3.40 21.75
C ARG A 25 -7.23 4.39 21.24
N ARG A 26 -7.62 4.26 19.97
CA ARG A 26 -8.60 5.12 19.31
C ARG A 26 -9.95 5.00 19.99
N ILE A 27 -10.39 3.79 20.30
CA ILE A 27 -11.66 3.52 20.95
C ILE A 27 -11.65 4.08 22.37
N ALA A 28 -10.59 3.91 23.15
CA ALA A 28 -10.42 4.53 24.47
C ALA A 28 -10.32 6.07 24.38
N GLY A 29 -9.72 6.63 23.33
CA GLY A 29 -9.73 8.06 23.02
C GLY A 29 -11.13 8.58 22.64
N LEU A 30 -11.92 7.81 21.88
CA LEU A 30 -13.31 8.09 21.53
C LEU A 30 -14.21 7.99 22.78
N VAL A 31 -14.03 6.96 23.60
CA VAL A 31 -14.72 6.78 24.89
C VAL A 31 -14.41 7.91 25.84
N TYR A 32 -13.13 8.23 25.98
CA TYR A 32 -12.69 9.23 26.93
C TYR A 32 -13.07 10.62 26.48
N GLY A 33 -12.93 10.93 25.18
CA GLY A 33 -13.47 12.13 24.56
C GLY A 33 -14.94 12.32 24.96
N ALA A 34 -15.77 11.27 24.86
CA ALA A 34 -17.17 11.34 25.25
C ALA A 34 -17.39 11.60 26.77
N LEU A 35 -16.56 11.05 27.65
CA LEU A 35 -16.65 11.30 29.10
C LEU A 35 -16.16 12.70 29.49
N VAL A 36 -15.08 13.19 28.88
CA VAL A 36 -14.59 14.58 29.02
C VAL A 36 -15.61 15.56 28.49
N GLU A 37 -16.17 15.26 27.32
CA GLU A 37 -17.19 16.06 26.67
C GLU A 37 -18.43 16.26 27.56
N LYS A 38 -18.75 15.26 28.38
CA LYS A 38 -19.85 15.25 29.35
C LYS A 38 -19.44 15.83 30.71
N GLY A 39 -18.17 16.22 30.89
CA GLY A 39 -17.63 16.77 32.13
C GLY A 39 -17.54 15.76 33.27
N ILE A 40 -17.56 14.46 32.96
CA ILE A 40 -17.48 13.37 33.96
C ILE A 40 -16.07 13.28 34.54
N ILE A 41 -15.05 13.52 33.70
CA ILE A 41 -13.64 13.49 34.09
C ILE A 41 -12.84 14.52 33.28
N SER A 42 -11.83 15.13 33.91
CA SER A 42 -10.95 16.13 33.31
C SER A 42 -9.61 15.54 32.87
N LEU A 43 -9.08 16.04 31.75
CA LEU A 43 -7.76 15.67 31.21
C LEU A 43 -6.62 15.93 32.21
N ASP A 44 -6.71 17.03 32.97
CA ASP A 44 -5.58 17.56 33.75
C ASP A 44 -5.82 17.55 35.27
N ASP A 45 -6.96 17.00 35.73
CA ASP A 45 -7.27 16.90 37.16
C ASP A 45 -6.70 15.60 37.77
N ALA A 46 -5.52 15.73 38.38
CA ALA A 46 -4.87 14.61 39.07
C ALA A 46 -5.59 14.20 40.37
N ASP A 47 -6.32 15.11 41.03
CA ASP A 47 -7.08 14.78 42.24
C ASP A 47 -8.25 13.86 41.90
N GLN A 48 -8.97 14.19 40.84
CA GLN A 48 -10.04 13.35 40.32
C GLN A 48 -9.51 11.99 39.87
N LEU A 49 -8.38 11.97 39.15
CA LEU A 49 -7.79 10.72 38.67
C LEU A 49 -7.37 9.80 39.82
N GLU A 50 -6.68 10.32 40.84
CA GLU A 50 -6.25 9.53 41.99
C GLU A 50 -7.41 9.14 42.92
N ALA A 51 -8.52 9.88 42.92
CA ALA A 51 -9.74 9.47 43.62
C ALA A 51 -10.37 8.23 42.97
N VAL A 52 -10.37 8.15 41.63
CA VAL A 52 -10.86 7.00 40.87
C VAL A 52 -9.85 5.85 40.88
N ALA A 53 -8.55 6.16 40.77
CA ALA A 53 -7.45 5.21 40.75
C ALA A 53 -6.41 5.48 41.86
N PRO A 54 -6.72 5.12 43.12
CA PRO A 54 -5.82 5.38 44.27
C PRO A 54 -4.44 4.75 44.14
N GLU A 55 -4.30 3.68 43.35
CA GLU A 55 -3.03 3.01 43.10
C GLU A 55 -2.03 3.93 42.38
N LEU A 56 -2.50 4.85 41.53
CA LEU A 56 -1.65 5.85 40.87
C LEU A 56 -1.01 6.82 41.89
N ARG A 57 -1.64 7.03 43.06
CA ARG A 57 -1.06 7.84 44.14
C ARG A 57 0.17 7.20 44.75
N HIS A 58 0.27 5.88 44.72
CA HIS A 58 1.34 5.13 45.39
C HIS A 58 2.33 4.46 44.45
N VAL A 59 2.06 4.46 43.14
CA VAL A 59 3.01 3.96 42.14
C VAL A 59 4.34 4.70 42.22
N LYS A 60 5.42 3.93 42.11
CA LYS A 60 6.82 4.36 42.17
C LYS A 60 7.50 4.18 40.81
N VAL A 61 8.64 4.82 40.64
CA VAL A 61 9.48 4.72 39.44
C VAL A 61 10.63 3.75 39.71
N LEU A 62 10.82 2.81 38.80
CA LEU A 62 11.98 1.92 38.74
C LEU A 62 13.19 2.72 38.27
N ASP A 63 14.18 2.85 39.14
CA ASP A 63 15.46 3.47 38.83
C ASP A 63 16.29 2.52 37.96
N GLY A 64 16.30 2.80 36.65
CA GLY A 64 16.99 2.00 35.63
C GLY A 64 18.50 2.16 35.59
N THR A 65 19.14 2.80 36.58
CA THR A 65 20.59 3.00 36.63
C THR A 65 21.40 1.73 36.92
N SER A 66 20.75 0.61 37.31
CA SER A 66 21.39 -0.69 37.50
C SER A 66 20.44 -1.86 37.24
N THR A 67 20.90 -2.87 36.51
CA THR A 67 20.20 -4.16 36.31
C THR A 67 20.41 -5.15 37.46
N ASP A 68 21.32 -4.86 38.38
CA ASP A 68 21.72 -5.76 39.47
C ASP A 68 21.17 -5.30 40.85
N ASN A 69 20.73 -4.05 40.95
CA ASN A 69 20.20 -3.46 42.18
C ASN A 69 19.05 -2.49 41.88
N PHE A 70 17.90 -3.04 41.50
CA PHE A 70 16.70 -2.26 41.21
C PHE A 70 16.22 -1.49 42.44
N GLN A 71 16.01 -0.18 42.29
CA GLN A 71 15.42 0.66 43.32
C GLN A 71 14.11 1.27 42.83
N LEU A 72 13.14 1.36 43.74
CA LEU A 72 11.90 2.11 43.49
C LEU A 72 11.99 3.47 44.17
N VAL A 73 11.97 4.53 43.37
CA VAL A 73 11.99 5.92 43.83
C VAL A 73 10.61 6.55 43.73
N GLU A 74 10.35 7.55 44.56
CA GLU A 74 9.09 8.28 44.52
C GLU A 74 8.94 9.03 43.18
N LYS A 75 7.71 9.06 42.65
CA LYS A 75 7.40 9.93 41.52
C LYS A 75 7.45 11.39 41.96
N ARG A 76 7.99 12.26 41.11
CA ARG A 76 8.18 13.69 41.39
C ARG A 76 6.93 14.53 41.14
N ARG A 77 6.01 14.04 40.34
CA ARG A 77 4.73 14.68 40.06
C ARG A 77 3.62 13.64 39.94
N ARG A 78 2.38 14.11 40.06
CA ARG A 78 1.19 13.28 39.94
C ARG A 78 0.88 12.99 38.48
N ILE A 79 0.20 11.88 38.22
CA ILE A 79 -0.21 11.45 36.89
C ILE A 79 -1.56 12.10 36.57
N THR A 80 -1.72 12.59 35.34
CA THR A 80 -3.01 13.05 34.81
C THR A 80 -3.51 12.12 33.73
N LEU A 81 -4.77 12.25 33.36
CA LEU A 81 -5.36 11.44 32.30
C LEU A 81 -4.77 11.81 30.93
N ARG A 82 -4.47 13.10 30.72
CA ARG A 82 -3.68 13.53 29.55
C ARG A 82 -2.36 12.78 29.47
N MET A 83 -1.65 12.59 30.59
CA MET A 83 -0.39 11.83 30.59
C MET A 83 -0.59 10.36 30.22
N LEU A 84 -1.69 9.74 30.63
CA LEU A 84 -2.02 8.37 30.23
C LEU A 84 -2.32 8.25 28.72
N LEU A 85 -3.14 9.16 28.19
CA LEU A 85 -3.49 9.19 26.75
C LEU A 85 -2.32 9.56 25.84
N THR A 86 -1.33 10.28 26.38
CA THR A 86 -0.16 10.76 25.66
C THR A 86 1.09 9.93 25.88
N HIS A 87 1.00 8.82 26.62
CA HIS A 87 2.17 8.00 26.97
C HIS A 87 3.28 8.78 27.67
N THR A 88 2.94 9.84 28.41
CA THR A 88 3.90 10.59 29.23
C THR A 88 3.76 10.28 30.72
N ALA A 89 2.91 9.32 31.11
CA ALA A 89 2.76 8.91 32.51
C ALA A 89 3.96 8.12 33.05
N GLY A 90 4.79 7.54 32.18
CA GLY A 90 6.00 6.80 32.53
C GLY A 90 5.83 5.28 32.63
N PHE A 91 4.68 4.72 32.27
CA PHE A 91 4.48 3.27 32.20
C PHE A 91 5.14 2.67 30.96
N GLY A 92 5.91 1.60 31.12
CA GLY A 92 6.57 0.85 30.04
C GLY A 92 5.96 -0.55 29.82
N TYR A 93 6.21 -1.14 28.64
CA TYR A 93 5.97 -2.57 28.40
C TYR A 93 7.21 -3.40 28.74
N ALA A 94 7.02 -4.60 29.29
CA ALA A 94 8.12 -5.47 29.68
C ALA A 94 8.73 -6.23 28.48
N PHE A 95 8.09 -6.18 27.30
CA PHE A 95 8.71 -6.67 26.06
C PHE A 95 9.70 -5.68 25.44
N GLU A 96 9.58 -4.37 25.74
CA GLU A 96 10.48 -3.30 25.27
C GLU A 96 11.50 -2.89 26.33
N ASP A 97 11.10 -2.79 27.61
CA ASP A 97 11.97 -2.31 28.68
C ASP A 97 12.69 -3.47 29.40
N GLU A 98 14.01 -3.55 29.23
CA GLU A 98 14.84 -4.59 29.84
C GLU A 98 14.90 -4.47 31.36
N SER A 99 14.95 -3.26 31.92
CA SER A 99 14.98 -3.06 33.37
C SER A 99 13.70 -3.57 34.01
N LEU A 100 12.55 -3.26 33.41
CA LEU A 100 11.24 -3.72 33.86
C LEU A 100 11.10 -5.25 33.72
N ALA A 101 11.56 -5.81 32.60
CA ALA A 101 11.56 -7.25 32.38
C ALA A 101 12.39 -7.98 33.44
N GLN A 102 13.60 -7.50 33.73
CA GLN A 102 14.50 -8.09 34.71
C GLN A 102 13.99 -7.89 36.15
N TYR A 103 13.47 -6.71 36.49
CA TYR A 103 12.87 -6.40 37.79
C TYR A 103 11.78 -7.39 38.18
N SER A 104 11.00 -7.84 37.20
CA SER A 104 9.89 -8.77 37.43
C SER A 104 10.29 -10.23 37.62
N ARG A 105 11.57 -10.60 37.39
CA ARG A 105 12.04 -11.99 37.54
C ARG A 105 12.09 -12.43 39.01
N PRO A 106 11.89 -13.73 39.31
CA PRO A 106 11.75 -14.85 38.36
C PRO A 106 10.34 -15.08 37.82
N VAL A 107 9.31 -14.42 38.35
CA VAL A 107 7.91 -14.63 37.91
C VAL A 107 7.68 -14.06 36.51
N GLY A 108 8.25 -12.89 36.23
CA GLY A 108 8.07 -12.17 34.97
C GLY A 108 6.78 -11.35 34.93
N LEU A 109 6.76 -10.32 34.10
CA LEU A 109 5.54 -9.62 33.68
C LEU A 109 5.12 -10.14 32.31
N ASP A 110 3.85 -10.48 32.18
CA ASP A 110 3.22 -10.80 30.90
C ASP A 110 2.30 -9.65 30.50
N ASP A 111 2.69 -8.92 29.45
CA ASP A 111 2.00 -7.74 28.97
C ASP A 111 0.63 -8.09 28.36
N PHE A 112 0.39 -9.36 27.99
CA PHE A 112 -0.82 -9.83 27.29
C PHE A 112 -1.60 -10.87 28.10
N SER A 113 -1.33 -10.98 29.40
CA SER A 113 -1.85 -12.04 30.28
C SER A 113 -3.36 -12.03 30.48
N GLY A 114 -4.01 -10.89 30.22
CA GLY A 114 -5.40 -10.64 30.59
C GLY A 114 -5.62 -10.62 32.11
N ASP A 115 -4.58 -10.31 32.89
CA ASP A 115 -4.66 -10.07 34.33
C ASP A 115 -4.50 -8.58 34.65
N ARG A 116 -5.40 -8.06 35.48
CA ARG A 116 -5.38 -6.66 35.92
C ARG A 116 -4.16 -6.38 36.82
N ASP A 117 -3.67 -7.38 37.54
CA ASP A 117 -2.52 -7.20 38.46
C ASP A 117 -1.22 -6.90 37.71
N ASP A 118 -1.04 -7.37 36.46
CA ASP A 118 0.12 -7.06 35.60
C ASP A 118 0.18 -5.59 35.14
N VAL A 119 -0.95 -4.88 35.27
CA VAL A 119 -1.08 -3.44 35.01
C VAL A 119 -0.95 -2.65 36.31
N ILE A 120 -1.74 -3.00 37.34
CA ILE A 120 -1.86 -2.20 38.57
C ILE A 120 -0.58 -2.23 39.42
N ARG A 121 0.13 -3.37 39.46
CA ARG A 121 1.33 -3.53 40.31
C ARG A 121 2.62 -3.13 39.61
N ARG A 122 2.54 -2.67 38.36
CA ARG A 122 3.69 -2.32 37.54
C ARG A 122 4.31 -0.99 38.00
N PRO A 123 5.63 -0.92 38.23
CA PRO A 123 6.29 0.37 38.46
C PRO A 123 6.36 1.18 37.16
N LEU A 124 6.49 2.49 37.30
CA LEU A 124 6.86 3.36 36.18
C LEU A 124 8.33 3.09 35.81
N VAL A 125 8.72 3.29 34.57
CA VAL A 125 10.13 3.23 34.12
C VAL A 125 10.72 4.62 33.91
N ASN A 126 9.86 5.63 33.80
CA ASN A 126 10.23 7.04 33.68
C ASN A 126 9.40 7.90 34.64
N GLN A 127 9.94 9.06 35.01
CA GLN A 127 9.21 10.03 35.82
C GLN A 127 8.01 10.59 35.01
N PRO A 128 6.82 10.75 35.63
CA PRO A 128 5.67 11.29 34.91
C PRO A 128 5.97 12.67 34.31
N GLY A 129 5.62 12.83 33.04
CA GLY A 129 5.73 14.07 32.27
C GLY A 129 7.16 14.50 31.93
N GLU A 130 8.15 13.63 32.01
CA GLU A 130 9.53 13.94 31.57
C GLU A 130 9.80 13.52 30.12
N ILE A 131 9.32 12.35 29.68
CA ILE A 131 9.55 11.82 28.33
C ILE A 131 8.32 11.05 27.82
N PHE A 132 8.22 10.87 26.50
CA PHE A 132 7.34 9.89 25.89
C PHE A 132 7.84 8.46 26.20
N GLN A 133 6.99 7.63 26.80
CA GLN A 133 7.28 6.22 27.08
C GLN A 133 6.10 5.35 26.69
N TYR A 134 6.32 4.51 25.69
CA TYR A 134 5.31 3.57 25.26
C TYR A 134 5.08 2.45 26.30
N GLY A 135 3.81 2.09 26.56
CA GLY A 135 3.48 1.15 27.64
C GLY A 135 1.99 1.01 27.96
N THR A 136 1.69 0.47 29.16
CA THR A 136 0.35 0.08 29.64
C THR A 136 -0.56 1.24 30.07
N SER A 137 -0.25 2.47 29.65
CA SER A 137 -1.03 3.66 30.04
C SER A 137 -2.50 3.58 29.62
N MET A 138 -2.78 2.96 28.47
CA MET A 138 -4.15 2.80 27.97
C MET A 138 -4.94 1.74 28.74
N ASP A 139 -4.29 0.76 29.35
CA ASP A 139 -4.94 -0.22 30.23
C ASP A 139 -5.44 0.45 31.51
N TRP A 140 -4.67 1.40 32.04
CA TRP A 140 -5.14 2.29 33.10
C TRP A 140 -6.37 3.09 32.69
N VAL A 141 -6.40 3.65 31.48
CA VAL A 141 -7.59 4.35 30.95
C VAL A 141 -8.81 3.41 30.96
N GLY A 142 -8.65 2.17 30.53
CA GLY A 142 -9.70 1.14 30.62
C GLY A 142 -10.19 0.93 32.06
N ILE A 143 -9.27 0.73 33.00
CA ILE A 143 -9.60 0.57 34.44
C ILE A 143 -10.36 1.79 34.98
N ILE A 144 -9.96 3.00 34.59
CA ILE A 144 -10.61 4.25 35.00
C ILE A 144 -12.05 4.31 34.47
N ILE A 145 -12.28 3.95 33.21
CA ILE A 145 -13.62 3.88 32.62
C ILE A 145 -14.49 2.90 33.40
N GLU A 146 -13.99 1.69 33.68
CA GLU A 146 -14.74 0.69 34.44
C GLU A 146 -15.14 1.20 35.83
N ARG A 147 -14.24 1.91 36.51
CA ARG A 147 -14.51 2.46 37.85
C ARG A 147 -15.49 3.63 37.86
N ILE A 148 -15.44 4.48 36.85
CA ILE A 148 -16.35 5.63 36.73
C ILE A 148 -17.76 5.19 36.37
N THR A 149 -17.86 4.17 35.51
CA THR A 149 -19.13 3.76 34.90
C THR A 149 -19.78 2.59 35.60
N GLU A 150 -19.03 1.87 36.45
CA GLU A 150 -19.42 0.59 37.07
C GLU A 150 -19.78 -0.51 36.06
N LEU A 151 -19.44 -0.31 34.79
CA LEU A 151 -19.55 -1.29 33.71
C LEU A 151 -18.19 -1.94 33.46
N SER A 152 -18.16 -3.20 33.02
CA SER A 152 -16.94 -3.73 32.39
C SER A 152 -16.61 -2.96 31.11
N LEU A 153 -15.34 -2.96 30.71
CA LEU A 153 -14.93 -2.24 29.50
C LEU A 153 -15.63 -2.77 28.25
N GLU A 154 -15.87 -4.09 28.18
CA GLU A 154 -16.69 -4.72 27.14
C GLU A 154 -18.11 -4.14 27.12
N GLU A 155 -18.82 -4.15 28.26
CA GLU A 155 -20.20 -3.64 28.34
C GLU A 155 -20.28 -2.17 27.92
N TYR A 156 -19.30 -1.37 28.34
CA TYR A 156 -19.23 0.04 27.94
C TYR A 156 -18.97 0.17 26.42
N PHE A 157 -17.98 -0.54 25.88
CA PHE A 157 -17.62 -0.43 24.47
C PHE A 157 -18.76 -0.91 23.56
N GLN A 158 -19.43 -2.01 23.93
CA GLN A 158 -20.63 -2.48 23.24
C GLN A 158 -21.71 -1.40 23.20
N ALA A 159 -22.09 -0.86 24.37
CA ALA A 159 -23.22 0.06 24.48
C ALA A 159 -22.98 1.43 23.82
N TYR A 160 -21.76 1.96 23.92
CA TYR A 160 -21.48 3.35 23.58
C TYR A 160 -20.67 3.54 22.30
N ILE A 161 -20.17 2.46 21.69
CA ILE A 161 -19.31 2.54 20.51
C ILE A 161 -19.76 1.53 19.47
N PHE A 162 -19.70 0.24 19.80
CA PHE A 162 -19.83 -0.82 18.81
C PHE A 162 -21.28 -0.96 18.34
N GLN A 163 -22.25 -1.07 19.24
CA GLN A 163 -23.65 -1.17 18.85
C GLN A 163 -24.17 0.08 18.11
N PRO A 164 -23.88 1.32 18.55
CA PRO A 164 -24.31 2.52 17.84
C PRO A 164 -23.86 2.60 16.37
N VAL A 165 -22.68 2.06 16.05
CA VAL A 165 -22.12 2.08 14.68
C VAL A 165 -22.13 0.70 14.01
N ASN A 166 -22.92 -0.24 14.55
CA ASN A 166 -23.09 -1.61 14.06
C ASN A 166 -21.74 -2.32 13.83
N MET A 167 -20.87 -2.31 14.83
CA MET A 167 -19.59 -3.03 14.81
C MET A 167 -19.68 -4.40 15.47
N ASP A 168 -19.05 -5.39 14.85
CA ASP A 168 -18.89 -6.74 15.39
C ASP A 168 -17.46 -6.92 15.94
N VAL A 169 -17.25 -6.40 17.15
CA VAL A 169 -15.96 -6.35 17.85
C VAL A 169 -16.20 -6.69 19.32
N SER A 170 -15.30 -7.42 19.97
CA SER A 170 -15.41 -7.77 21.39
C SER A 170 -14.05 -8.06 22.02
N PHE A 171 -13.92 -7.93 23.35
CA PHE A 171 -12.73 -8.33 24.11
C PHE A 171 -12.58 -9.86 24.27
N TYR A 172 -13.64 -10.62 24.01
CA TYR A 172 -13.61 -12.08 24.04
C TYR A 172 -14.41 -12.67 22.90
N LEU A 173 -14.11 -13.92 22.54
CA LEU A 173 -14.75 -14.59 21.41
C LEU A 173 -15.72 -15.67 21.86
N SER A 174 -16.85 -15.75 21.15
CA SER A 174 -17.73 -16.91 21.22
C SER A 174 -17.04 -18.15 20.62
N ASP A 175 -17.52 -19.34 20.95
CA ASP A 175 -16.98 -20.58 20.38
C ASP A 175 -17.14 -20.65 18.86
N GLU A 176 -18.13 -19.96 18.29
CA GLU A 176 -18.29 -19.83 16.84
C GLU A 176 -17.28 -18.86 16.25
N ALA A 177 -17.10 -17.70 16.87
CA ALA A 177 -16.13 -16.69 16.45
C ALA A 177 -14.69 -17.23 16.44
N LYS A 178 -14.33 -18.08 17.43
CA LYS A 178 -13.02 -18.74 17.49
C LYS A 178 -12.73 -19.66 16.30
N LYS A 179 -13.75 -20.23 15.64
CA LYS A 179 -13.55 -21.06 14.44
C LYS A 179 -13.00 -20.26 13.26
N ASN A 180 -13.24 -18.94 13.28
CA ASN A 180 -12.77 -17.99 12.27
C ASN A 180 -11.60 -17.14 12.79
N LEU A 181 -10.99 -17.47 13.94
CA LEU A 181 -9.83 -16.75 14.44
C LEU A 181 -8.62 -17.05 13.55
N ALA A 182 -7.94 -16.02 13.07
CA ALA A 182 -6.71 -16.19 12.29
C ALA A 182 -5.59 -16.80 13.15
N TYR A 183 -4.75 -17.64 12.54
CA TYR A 183 -3.56 -18.15 13.22
C TYR A 183 -2.54 -17.02 13.41
N LEU A 184 -1.92 -16.99 14.59
CA LEU A 184 -0.73 -16.18 14.82
C LEU A 184 0.49 -16.94 14.29
N HIS A 185 1.35 -16.24 13.56
CA HIS A 185 2.54 -16.79 12.95
C HIS A 185 3.80 -16.21 13.59
N GLU A 186 4.79 -17.05 13.77
CA GLU A 186 6.17 -16.67 14.06
C GLU A 186 6.98 -16.78 12.77
N ARG A 187 7.73 -15.74 12.46
CA ARG A 187 8.71 -15.76 11.38
C ARG A 187 10.03 -16.29 11.90
N LEU A 188 10.53 -17.35 11.26
CA LEU A 188 11.77 -17.99 11.65
C LEU A 188 12.98 -17.34 10.95
N PRO A 189 14.20 -17.50 11.50
CA PRO A 189 15.43 -17.16 10.79
C PRO A 189 15.47 -17.84 9.41
N GLY A 190 15.56 -17.05 8.33
CA GLY A 190 15.47 -17.54 6.95
C GLY A 190 14.15 -17.20 6.24
N GLY A 191 13.18 -16.62 6.95
CA GLY A 191 12.00 -15.98 6.36
C GLY A 191 10.78 -16.89 6.17
N SER A 192 10.82 -18.15 6.58
CA SER A 192 9.62 -19.01 6.62
C SER A 192 8.69 -18.63 7.77
N LEU A 193 7.40 -18.96 7.63
CA LEU A 193 6.39 -18.73 8.66
C LEU A 193 6.00 -20.04 9.33
N LYS A 194 5.70 -19.97 10.63
CA LYS A 194 5.23 -21.11 11.41
C LYS A 194 4.11 -20.67 12.33
N HIS A 195 3.07 -21.50 12.47
CA HIS A 195 2.04 -21.25 13.49
C HIS A 195 2.67 -21.21 14.89
N THR A 196 2.25 -20.24 15.69
CA THR A 196 2.66 -20.10 17.09
C THR A 196 1.43 -19.93 17.98
N ASP A 197 1.64 -20.13 19.28
CA ASP A 197 0.58 -19.93 20.25
C ASP A 197 0.21 -18.45 20.33
N HIS A 198 -1.08 -18.18 20.43
CA HIS A 198 -1.59 -16.83 20.55
C HIS A 198 -1.15 -16.16 21.87
N ILE A 199 -0.82 -14.86 21.84
CA ILE A 199 -0.36 -14.12 23.03
C ILE A 199 -1.49 -13.88 24.05
N TYR A 200 -2.72 -13.63 23.58
CA TYR A 200 -3.93 -13.50 24.43
C TYR A 200 -4.56 -14.83 24.84
N ARG A 201 -3.79 -15.74 25.44
CA ARG A 201 -4.30 -17.08 25.82
C ARG A 201 -5.51 -17.02 26.75
N ARG A 202 -5.45 -16.17 27.78
CA ARG A 202 -6.51 -16.09 28.79
C ARG A 202 -7.82 -15.53 28.22
N PRO A 203 -7.82 -14.43 27.44
CA PRO A 203 -9.03 -14.00 26.72
C PRO A 203 -9.65 -15.07 25.82
N LEU A 204 -8.83 -15.79 25.04
CA LEU A 204 -9.33 -16.81 24.11
C LEU A 204 -9.83 -18.09 24.78
N THR A 205 -9.35 -18.40 25.99
CA THR A 205 -9.79 -19.57 26.77
C THR A 205 -10.88 -19.24 27.77
N TRP A 206 -11.19 -17.95 27.97
CA TRP A 206 -12.24 -17.53 28.88
C TRP A 206 -13.62 -18.06 28.45
N LYS A 207 -14.41 -18.46 29.46
CA LYS A 207 -15.80 -18.89 29.29
C LYS A 207 -16.67 -18.04 30.22
N GLN A 208 -17.70 -17.44 29.66
CA GLN A 208 -18.64 -16.55 30.36
C GLN A 208 -19.42 -17.22 31.51
N THR A 209 -19.32 -18.55 31.65
CA THR A 209 -20.02 -19.36 32.66
C THR A 209 -19.41 -19.30 34.07
N VAL A 210 -18.26 -18.67 34.28
CA VAL A 210 -17.67 -18.50 35.62
C VAL A 210 -18.35 -17.33 36.34
N GLN A 211 -19.47 -17.62 37.02
CA GLN A 211 -20.19 -16.64 37.84
C GLN A 211 -19.24 -15.92 38.82
N GLY A 212 -19.18 -14.59 38.74
CA GLY A 212 -18.50 -13.73 39.71
C GLY A 212 -17.08 -13.28 39.39
N LYS A 213 -16.52 -13.61 38.21
CA LYS A 213 -15.26 -13.02 37.73
C LYS A 213 -15.39 -12.51 36.30
N ASN A 214 -15.56 -11.20 36.13
CA ASN A 214 -15.40 -10.55 34.83
C ASN A 214 -13.93 -10.70 34.37
N MET A 215 -13.75 -11.06 33.10
CA MET A 215 -12.44 -11.07 32.47
C MET A 215 -11.90 -9.63 32.41
N PHE A 216 -10.61 -9.45 32.70
CA PHE A 216 -10.00 -8.13 32.53
C PHE A 216 -9.91 -7.81 31.03
N CYS A 217 -10.54 -6.70 30.64
CA CYS A 217 -10.50 -6.16 29.29
C CYS A 217 -9.45 -5.06 29.22
N ALA A 218 -8.37 -5.30 28.48
CA ALA A 218 -7.22 -4.42 28.46
C ALA A 218 -7.47 -3.17 27.58
N GLY A 219 -7.45 -1.98 28.17
CA GLY A 219 -7.75 -0.75 27.42
C GLY A 219 -6.72 -0.38 26.35
N GLY A 220 -5.52 -0.96 26.38
CA GLY A 220 -4.46 -0.75 25.39
C GLY A 220 -4.48 -1.75 24.23
N HIS A 221 -5.15 -2.90 24.38
CA HIS A 221 -5.05 -4.03 23.44
C HIS A 221 -6.12 -5.12 23.69
N GLY A 222 -6.25 -6.14 22.85
CA GLY A 222 -7.09 -7.31 23.17
C GLY A 222 -8.59 -7.19 22.90
N ILE A 223 -9.01 -6.27 22.02
CA ILE A 223 -10.25 -6.51 21.25
C ILE A 223 -9.95 -7.40 20.05
N PHE A 224 -10.98 -8.06 19.56
CA PHE A 224 -10.97 -8.95 18.42
C PHE A 224 -12.07 -8.54 17.44
N GLY A 225 -11.77 -8.58 16.15
CA GLY A 225 -12.71 -8.21 15.09
C GLY A 225 -12.07 -8.25 13.71
N LYS A 226 -12.87 -8.07 12.66
CA LYS A 226 -12.37 -8.05 11.28
C LYS A 226 -11.77 -6.68 10.92
N PRO A 227 -10.74 -6.57 10.07
CA PRO A 227 -10.18 -5.28 9.66
C PRO A 227 -11.22 -4.30 9.09
N ALA A 228 -12.26 -4.82 8.43
CA ALA A 228 -13.37 -4.01 7.92
C ALA A 228 -14.17 -3.30 9.03
N GLU A 229 -14.27 -3.91 10.23
CA GLU A 229 -14.91 -3.30 11.39
C GLU A 229 -14.09 -2.10 11.88
N PHE A 230 -12.77 -2.21 11.84
CA PHE A 230 -11.87 -1.13 12.19
C PHE A 230 -11.94 0.07 11.27
N LEU A 231 -12.12 -0.16 9.97
CA LEU A 231 -12.31 0.91 8.99
C LEU A 231 -13.48 1.83 9.35
N LYS A 232 -14.51 1.33 10.05
CA LYS A 232 -15.62 2.16 10.55
C LYS A 232 -15.14 3.19 11.57
N LEU A 233 -14.21 2.84 12.47
CA LEU A 233 -13.60 3.77 13.42
C LEU A 233 -12.70 4.79 12.73
N ILE A 234 -11.96 4.37 11.70
CA ILE A 234 -11.17 5.29 10.87
C ILE A 234 -12.08 6.31 10.20
N ALA A 235 -13.15 5.83 9.55
CA ALA A 235 -14.13 6.67 8.88
C ALA A 235 -14.80 7.65 9.86
N LEU A 236 -15.07 7.23 11.10
CA LEU A 236 -15.63 8.09 12.13
C LEU A 236 -14.69 9.25 12.49
N LEU A 237 -13.38 9.02 12.60
CA LEU A 237 -12.40 10.09 12.84
C LEU A 237 -12.26 11.03 11.65
N LEU A 238 -12.35 10.51 10.43
CA LEU A 238 -12.34 11.32 9.21
C LEU A 238 -13.61 12.18 9.11
N ASN A 239 -14.75 11.66 9.57
CA ASN A 239 -16.07 12.29 9.51
C ASN A 239 -16.46 12.97 10.84
N ASP A 240 -15.50 13.60 11.52
CA ASP A 240 -15.72 14.45 12.71
C ASP A 240 -16.56 13.80 13.83
N GLY A 241 -16.38 12.50 14.04
CA GLY A 241 -17.00 11.77 15.15
C GLY A 241 -18.36 11.14 14.81
N THR A 242 -18.80 11.23 13.56
CA THR A 242 -20.11 10.75 13.11
C THR A 242 -19.98 9.59 12.14
N ASP A 243 -20.70 8.50 12.37
CA ASP A 243 -20.80 7.41 11.40
C ASP A 243 -21.76 7.78 10.25
N SER A 244 -21.29 7.67 9.01
CA SER A 244 -22.05 8.10 7.83
C SER A 244 -23.20 7.18 7.45
N LYS A 245 -23.22 5.94 7.97
CA LYS A 245 -24.25 4.93 7.65
C LYS A 245 -25.42 4.97 8.63
N THR A 246 -25.11 5.00 9.92
CA THR A 246 -26.10 5.02 11.02
C THR A 246 -26.51 6.43 11.42
N GLY A 247 -25.67 7.44 11.14
CA GLY A 247 -25.84 8.79 11.64
C GLY A 247 -25.51 8.95 13.13
N ALA A 248 -24.99 7.91 13.80
CA ALA A 248 -24.61 7.97 15.20
C ALA A 248 -23.40 8.90 15.38
N GLN A 249 -23.56 9.89 16.26
CA GLN A 249 -22.48 10.79 16.66
C GLN A 249 -21.86 10.29 17.96
N LEU A 250 -20.64 9.75 17.88
CA LEU A 250 -19.91 9.27 19.06
C LEU A 250 -19.09 10.37 19.74
N LEU A 251 -18.60 11.32 18.95
CA LEU A 251 -17.86 12.49 19.43
C LEU A 251 -18.34 13.77 18.74
N ARG A 252 -18.19 14.90 19.43
CA ARG A 252 -18.31 16.22 18.83
C ARG A 252 -17.10 16.51 17.92
N PRO A 253 -17.30 17.28 16.82
CA PRO A 253 -16.20 17.70 15.94
C PRO A 253 -15.04 18.40 16.66
N ASP A 254 -15.33 19.22 17.69
CA ASP A 254 -14.29 19.91 18.47
C ASP A 254 -13.39 18.94 19.24
N THR A 255 -13.95 17.84 19.74
CA THR A 255 -13.20 16.81 20.46
C THR A 255 -12.31 16.05 19.50
N VAL A 256 -12.83 15.68 18.32
CA VAL A 256 -12.00 15.07 17.27
C VAL A 256 -10.87 16.01 16.84
N ARG A 257 -11.13 17.32 16.70
CA ARG A 257 -10.07 18.31 16.46
C ARG A 257 -9.02 18.34 17.57
N GLU A 258 -9.43 18.28 18.83
CA GLU A 258 -8.51 18.24 19.98
C GLU A 258 -7.66 16.95 20.00
N MET A 259 -8.24 15.80 19.65
CA MET A 259 -7.51 14.54 19.55
C MET A 259 -6.38 14.59 18.50
N PHE A 260 -6.55 15.38 17.44
CA PHE A 260 -5.58 15.54 16.35
C PHE A 260 -4.53 16.64 16.59
N LYS A 261 -4.56 17.34 17.73
CA LYS A 261 -3.49 18.28 18.10
C LYS A 261 -2.33 17.52 18.71
N ASP A 262 -1.11 17.95 18.40
CA ASP A 262 0.06 17.50 19.15
C ASP A 262 -0.04 17.98 20.61
N GLN A 263 -0.15 17.02 21.51
CA GLN A 263 -0.31 17.21 22.95
C GLN A 263 1.04 17.23 23.68
N ILE A 264 2.14 16.90 22.99
CA ILE A 264 3.48 16.78 23.57
C ILE A 264 4.57 17.50 22.74
N PRO A 265 4.36 18.76 22.30
CA PRO A 265 5.30 19.46 21.41
C PRO A 265 6.70 19.68 22.02
N ASP A 266 6.84 19.57 23.34
CA ASP A 266 8.08 19.68 24.09
C ASP A 266 8.71 18.31 24.45
N LYS A 267 8.07 17.20 24.07
CA LYS A 267 8.51 15.82 24.32
C LYS A 267 8.28 14.97 23.06
N PRO A 268 8.88 15.36 21.92
CA PRO A 268 8.64 14.68 20.65
C PRO A 268 9.01 13.20 20.72
N ARG A 269 8.31 12.38 19.94
CA ARG A 269 8.70 10.99 19.72
C ARG A 269 9.81 10.96 18.68
N HIS A 270 11.00 10.55 19.10
CA HIS A 270 12.13 10.33 18.21
C HIS A 270 11.96 8.99 17.49
N SER A 271 11.74 9.04 16.18
CA SER A 271 11.59 7.83 15.36
C SER A 271 12.89 7.04 15.19
N ASP A 272 14.04 7.64 15.49
CA ASP A 272 15.39 7.09 15.35
C ASP A 272 16.01 6.62 16.68
N GLU A 273 15.33 6.82 17.81
CA GLU A 273 15.82 6.37 19.13
C GLU A 273 15.79 4.84 19.22
N ARG A 274 16.90 4.28 19.68
CA ARG A 274 17.10 2.84 19.73
C ARG A 274 16.37 2.26 20.94
N VAL A 275 15.16 1.71 20.74
CA VAL A 275 14.44 1.04 21.82
C VAL A 275 14.97 -0.39 21.94
N PRO A 276 15.54 -0.77 23.09
CA PRO A 276 15.95 -2.16 23.33
C PRO A 276 14.73 -3.09 23.26
N VAL A 277 14.97 -4.39 23.07
CA VAL A 277 13.91 -5.39 23.15
C VAL A 277 14.29 -6.43 24.18
N ALA A 278 13.44 -6.55 25.19
CA ALA A 278 13.58 -7.52 26.27
C ALA A 278 13.02 -8.91 25.91
N LYS A 279 12.05 -8.97 24.96
CA LYS A 279 11.42 -10.22 24.49
C LYS A 279 11.49 -10.30 22.95
N PRO A 280 12.60 -10.76 22.36
CA PRO A 280 12.85 -10.69 20.91
C PRO A 280 11.93 -11.58 20.05
N TRP A 281 11.19 -12.50 20.65
CA TRP A 281 10.15 -13.27 19.95
C TRP A 281 8.84 -12.48 19.73
N LEU A 282 8.68 -11.33 20.41
CA LEU A 282 7.52 -10.44 20.26
C LEU A 282 7.81 -9.25 19.34
N ALA A 283 9.01 -8.68 19.43
CA ALA A 283 9.39 -7.48 18.69
C ALA A 283 10.84 -7.49 18.24
N ASN A 284 11.15 -6.75 17.19
CA ASN A 284 12.51 -6.43 16.79
C ASN A 284 12.96 -5.09 17.38
N PRO A 285 14.27 -4.89 17.63
CA PRO A 285 14.80 -3.60 18.07
C PRO A 285 14.45 -2.47 17.10
N THR A 286 14.05 -1.31 17.64
CA THR A 286 13.82 -0.09 16.86
C THR A 286 15.06 0.82 16.91
N PRO A 287 15.21 1.85 16.06
CA PRO A 287 14.30 2.21 14.97
C PRO A 287 14.31 1.13 13.88
N LEU A 288 13.12 0.80 13.35
CA LEU A 288 12.98 -0.15 12.24
C LEU A 288 13.57 0.43 10.94
N SER A 289 13.52 1.76 10.79
CA SER A 289 14.24 2.53 9.79
C SER A 289 14.68 3.85 10.40
N PRO A 290 15.96 4.22 10.33
CA PRO A 290 16.42 5.53 10.79
C PRO A 290 15.77 6.63 9.94
N MET A 291 14.99 7.50 10.58
CA MET A 291 14.57 8.75 9.94
C MET A 291 15.62 9.84 10.18
N PRO A 292 15.68 10.90 9.36
CA PRO A 292 16.55 12.05 9.63
C PRO A 292 16.28 12.63 11.03
N GLU A 293 17.30 13.14 11.71
CA GLU A 293 17.21 13.70 13.08
C GLU A 293 16.15 14.82 13.23
N ASP A 294 15.71 15.44 12.12
CA ASP A 294 14.69 16.49 12.09
C ASP A 294 13.24 15.97 11.91
N HIS A 295 13.05 14.65 11.77
CA HIS A 295 11.73 14.02 11.65
C HIS A 295 11.21 13.58 13.03
N MET A 296 10.62 14.54 13.74
CA MET A 296 9.96 14.32 15.03
C MET A 296 8.45 14.13 14.83
N GLU A 297 7.92 13.03 15.37
CA GLU A 297 6.48 12.82 15.44
C GLU A 297 5.92 13.42 16.74
N GLY A 298 4.72 14.01 16.63
CA GLY A 298 3.92 14.43 17.76
C GLY A 298 3.02 13.30 18.27
N TRP A 299 2.25 13.58 19.32
CA TRP A 299 1.25 12.64 19.81
C TRP A 299 -0.06 13.33 20.14
N GLY A 300 -1.14 12.83 19.54
CA GLY A 300 -2.51 13.26 19.80
C GLY A 300 -3.08 12.70 21.10
N LEU A 301 -4.41 12.73 21.25
CA LEU A 301 -5.05 11.99 22.33
C LEU A 301 -5.28 10.54 21.90
N SER A 302 -4.22 9.71 22.02
CA SER A 302 -4.14 8.26 21.81
C SER A 302 -3.42 7.76 20.53
N PHE A 303 -2.83 8.63 19.70
CA PHE A 303 -2.17 8.19 18.46
C PHE A 303 -1.03 9.12 18.06
N SER A 304 -0.11 8.62 17.22
CA SER A 304 0.96 9.45 16.66
C SER A 304 0.39 10.46 15.68
N ILE A 305 0.99 11.65 15.63
CA ILE A 305 0.72 12.72 14.66
C ILE A 305 2.00 12.97 13.86
N ASN A 306 1.92 12.82 12.54
CA ASN A 306 3.04 13.22 11.71
C ASN A 306 3.09 14.76 11.55
N HIS A 307 4.29 15.33 11.55
CA HIS A 307 4.47 16.78 11.34
C HIS A 307 4.94 17.13 9.93
N PHE A 308 5.26 16.13 9.12
CA PHE A 308 5.79 16.28 7.77
C PHE A 308 4.88 15.55 6.76
N PRO A 309 4.80 16.03 5.51
CA PRO A 309 4.20 15.25 4.44
C PRO A 309 5.05 14.02 4.17
N GLU A 310 4.42 12.86 4.13
CA GLU A 310 5.12 11.61 3.80
C GLU A 310 5.40 11.54 2.30
N LYS A 311 6.44 10.78 1.92
CA LYS A 311 6.77 10.50 0.50
C LYS A 311 5.61 9.85 -0.26
N SER A 312 4.71 9.21 0.48
CA SER A 312 3.50 8.57 0.01
C SER A 312 2.38 9.51 -0.43
N GLY A 313 2.45 10.78 -0.01
CA GLY A 313 1.37 11.74 -0.21
C GLY A 313 0.40 11.83 0.98
N ARG A 314 0.63 11.10 2.08
CA ARG A 314 -0.05 11.35 3.36
C ARG A 314 0.33 12.73 3.88
N ALA A 315 -0.66 13.56 4.20
CA ALA A 315 -0.43 14.92 4.66
C ALA A 315 0.17 14.96 6.07
N SER A 316 0.85 16.07 6.37
CA SER A 316 1.16 16.47 7.74
C SER A 316 -0.13 16.65 8.56
N GLY A 317 -0.08 16.34 9.85
CA GLY A 317 -1.23 16.36 10.77
C GLY A 317 -2.11 15.11 10.70
N SER A 318 -1.70 14.08 9.94
CA SER A 318 -2.38 12.79 9.90
C SER A 318 -2.09 11.98 11.16
N ALA A 319 -3.08 11.18 11.56
CA ALA A 319 -2.94 10.25 12.68
C ALA A 319 -2.49 8.88 12.18
N SER A 320 -1.63 8.19 12.94
CA SER A 320 -1.27 6.79 12.69
C SER A 320 -0.95 6.03 13.98
N TRP A 321 -1.11 4.70 13.96
CA TRP A 321 -0.52 3.82 14.97
C TRP A 321 -0.45 2.36 14.50
N GLU A 322 0.13 1.51 15.34
CA GLU A 322 0.67 0.20 14.94
C GLU A 322 0.29 -0.93 15.91
N GLY A 323 0.24 -2.15 15.34
CA GLY A 323 -0.03 -3.46 15.94
C GLY A 323 1.24 -4.29 16.12
N LEU A 324 1.42 -4.98 17.26
CA LEU A 324 2.60 -5.86 17.47
C LEU A 324 2.66 -6.96 16.39
N ALA A 325 1.53 -7.55 15.98
CA ALA A 325 1.44 -8.50 14.88
C ALA A 325 1.52 -7.81 13.49
N ASN A 326 2.33 -6.75 13.38
CA ASN A 326 2.57 -5.95 12.18
C ASN A 326 1.30 -5.37 11.54
N LEU A 327 0.39 -4.83 12.37
CA LEU A 327 -0.76 -4.05 11.86
C LEU A 327 -0.38 -2.58 11.74
N TYR A 328 -0.93 -1.88 10.75
CA TYR A 328 -0.75 -0.44 10.61
C TYR A 328 -2.04 0.24 10.17
N TRP A 329 -2.31 1.43 10.68
CA TRP A 329 -3.36 2.29 10.17
C TRP A 329 -2.92 3.75 10.08
N PHE A 330 -3.61 4.50 9.22
CA PHE A 330 -3.57 5.95 9.24
C PHE A 330 -4.97 6.57 9.04
N ALA A 331 -5.13 7.82 9.47
CA ALA A 331 -6.25 8.70 9.15
C ALA A 331 -5.71 10.07 8.75
N ASP A 332 -5.78 10.37 7.47
CA ASP A 332 -5.41 11.63 6.86
C ASP A 332 -6.68 12.48 6.64
N ARG A 333 -6.94 13.37 7.59
CA ARG A 333 -8.10 14.26 7.55
C ARG A 333 -7.98 15.34 6.48
N THR A 334 -6.76 15.79 6.16
CA THR A 334 -6.51 16.80 5.13
C THR A 334 -6.96 16.30 3.77
N ASN A 335 -6.69 15.03 3.49
CA ASN A 335 -7.02 14.41 2.23
C ASN A 335 -8.25 13.50 2.27
N ASN A 336 -8.89 13.38 3.43
CA ASN A 336 -10.05 12.53 3.69
C ASN A 336 -9.83 11.05 3.29
N VAL A 337 -8.69 10.49 3.70
CA VAL A 337 -8.33 9.09 3.43
C VAL A 337 -7.90 8.41 4.72
N GLY A 338 -8.24 7.14 4.86
CA GLY A 338 -7.69 6.31 5.92
C GLY A 338 -7.66 4.86 5.50
N ALA A 339 -6.76 4.10 6.09
CA ALA A 339 -6.53 2.71 5.74
C ALA A 339 -6.07 1.90 6.95
N ILE A 340 -6.19 0.58 6.84
CA ILE A 340 -5.59 -0.39 7.75
C ILE A 340 -5.00 -1.54 6.93
N ILE A 341 -3.83 -2.00 7.33
CA ILE A 341 -3.26 -3.30 6.96
C ILE A 341 -3.18 -4.11 8.25
N ALA A 342 -3.59 -5.36 8.15
CA ALA A 342 -3.64 -6.24 9.29
C ALA A 342 -2.96 -7.55 8.93
N THR A 343 -1.88 -7.88 9.64
CA THR A 343 -1.22 -9.19 9.54
C THR A 343 -1.35 -9.91 10.87
N GLN A 344 -0.86 -11.15 10.93
CA GLN A 344 -0.81 -11.97 12.14
C GLN A 344 0.58 -12.59 12.27
N ILE A 345 1.62 -11.76 12.21
CA ILE A 345 3.02 -12.21 12.14
C ILE A 345 3.84 -11.51 13.23
N LEU A 346 4.57 -12.31 14.00
CA LEU A 346 5.60 -11.90 14.95
C LEU A 346 6.99 -12.37 14.48
N PRO A 347 8.08 -11.74 14.92
CA PRO A 347 8.11 -10.53 15.76
C PRO A 347 7.69 -9.26 15.00
N TYR A 348 7.19 -8.27 15.73
CA TYR A 348 6.93 -6.93 15.21
C TYR A 348 8.17 -6.35 14.50
N GLY A 349 7.98 -5.72 13.34
CA GLY A 349 8.92 -4.76 12.78
C GLY A 349 9.80 -5.20 11.59
N GLU A 350 9.85 -6.49 11.23
CA GLU A 350 10.79 -6.98 10.20
C GLU A 350 10.52 -6.44 8.78
N ARG A 351 9.24 -6.27 8.42
CA ARG A 351 8.79 -5.72 7.12
C ARG A 351 7.72 -4.65 7.25
N PHE A 352 7.60 -4.09 8.45
CA PHE A 352 6.58 -3.10 8.76
C PHE A 352 6.64 -1.90 7.79
N GLN A 353 7.83 -1.46 7.40
CA GLN A 353 8.02 -0.40 6.42
C GLN A 353 7.57 -0.76 5.00
N GLU A 354 7.73 -2.02 4.58
CA GLU A 354 7.21 -2.50 3.28
C GLU A 354 5.67 -2.46 3.29
N LEU A 355 5.06 -2.88 4.41
CA LEU A 355 3.60 -2.85 4.60
C LEU A 355 3.07 -1.41 4.65
N VAL A 356 3.76 -0.51 5.37
CA VAL A 356 3.48 0.93 5.38
C VAL A 356 3.58 1.45 3.96
N ALA A 357 4.70 1.23 3.24
CA ALA A 357 4.90 1.68 1.87
C ALA A 357 3.82 1.18 0.91
N VAL A 358 3.31 -0.05 1.08
CA VAL A 358 2.14 -0.55 0.34
C VAL A 358 0.90 0.29 0.63
N LEU A 359 0.57 0.53 1.91
CA LEU A 359 -0.59 1.35 2.30
C LEU A 359 -0.50 2.80 1.82
N ASP A 360 0.69 3.34 1.94
CA ASP A 360 1.06 4.69 1.56
C ASP A 360 1.13 4.86 0.03
N SER A 361 1.36 3.77 -0.70
CA SER A 361 1.31 3.75 -2.15
C SER A 361 -0.09 3.52 -2.72
N PHE A 362 -1.15 3.32 -1.91
CA PHE A 362 -2.53 3.26 -2.41
C PHE A 362 -2.90 4.61 -3.01
N PRO A 363 -3.05 4.71 -4.34
CA PRO A 363 -3.32 5.99 -4.94
C PRO A 363 -4.79 6.33 -4.71
N ARG A 364 -5.04 7.45 -4.02
CA ARG A 364 -6.26 8.25 -4.22
C ARG A 364 -6.51 8.30 -5.72
N GLU A 365 -7.68 7.83 -6.16
CA GLU A 365 -7.98 7.53 -7.56
C GLU A 365 -7.32 8.55 -8.48
N ILE A 366 -6.14 8.23 -9.03
CA ILE A 366 -5.38 9.17 -9.90
C ILE A 366 -6.21 9.57 -11.13
N PHE A 367 -7.25 8.79 -11.41
CA PHE A 367 -8.24 8.97 -12.44
C PHE A 367 -9.41 9.89 -12.04
N ASP A 368 -9.47 10.44 -10.83
CA ASP A 368 -10.53 11.37 -10.38
C ASP A 368 -10.67 12.59 -11.30
N SER A 369 -9.53 13.06 -11.83
CA SER A 369 -9.47 14.15 -12.81
C SER A 369 -10.01 13.76 -14.19
N PHE A 370 -10.43 12.51 -14.37
CA PHE A 370 -10.96 11.92 -15.59
C PHE A 370 -12.35 11.34 -15.39
N GLU A 371 -13.11 11.34 -16.46
CA GLU A 371 -14.29 10.50 -16.62
C GLU A 371 -13.88 9.23 -17.35
N VAL A 372 -14.21 8.07 -16.79
CA VAL A 372 -13.75 6.77 -17.29
C VAL A 372 -14.91 5.97 -17.86
N HIS A 373 -14.73 5.44 -19.07
CA HIS A 373 -15.70 4.57 -19.75
C HIS A 373 -15.03 3.25 -20.11
N ARG A 374 -15.52 2.14 -19.54
CA ARG A 374 -15.11 0.79 -19.92
C ARG A 374 -15.89 0.36 -21.16
N THR A 375 -15.16 -0.05 -22.19
CA THR A 375 -15.69 -0.65 -23.41
C THR A 375 -14.92 -1.93 -23.71
N TYR A 376 -15.29 -2.61 -24.81
CA TYR A 376 -14.70 -3.90 -25.16
C TYR A 376 -14.52 -4.05 -26.66
N TYR A 377 -13.43 -4.72 -27.02
CA TYR A 377 -13.23 -5.29 -28.35
C TYR A 377 -13.21 -6.82 -28.24
N LYS A 378 -13.19 -7.51 -29.38
CA LYS A 378 -13.17 -8.98 -29.41
C LYS A 378 -11.96 -9.46 -30.17
N SER A 379 -11.28 -10.47 -29.64
CA SER A 379 -10.21 -11.19 -30.31
C SER A 379 -10.35 -12.67 -30.03
N SER A 380 -10.31 -13.50 -31.08
CA SER A 380 -10.43 -14.96 -30.97
C SER A 380 -11.61 -15.45 -30.10
N GLY A 381 -12.74 -14.73 -30.14
CA GLY A 381 -13.94 -15.04 -29.35
C GLY A 381 -13.89 -14.58 -27.89
N VAL A 382 -12.75 -14.08 -27.40
CA VAL A 382 -12.59 -13.48 -26.06
C VAL A 382 -12.95 -12.00 -26.14
N GLN A 383 -13.73 -11.53 -25.16
CA GLN A 383 -14.04 -10.12 -24.98
C GLN A 383 -12.93 -9.48 -24.14
N ILE A 384 -12.27 -8.45 -24.69
CA ILE A 384 -11.11 -7.79 -24.05
C ILE A 384 -11.49 -6.35 -23.71
N GLY A 385 -11.19 -5.94 -22.48
CA GLY A 385 -11.48 -4.60 -21.97
C GLY A 385 -10.65 -3.52 -22.65
N ALA A 386 -11.22 -2.33 -22.76
CA ALA A 386 -10.50 -1.11 -23.08
C ALA A 386 -11.15 0.06 -22.33
N ASP A 387 -10.33 0.87 -21.67
CA ASP A 387 -10.80 2.02 -20.88
C ASP A 387 -10.55 3.32 -21.62
N ILE A 388 -11.59 4.15 -21.74
CA ILE A 388 -11.55 5.48 -22.34
C ILE A 388 -11.59 6.52 -21.22
N LEU A 389 -10.53 7.30 -21.08
CA LEU A 389 -10.41 8.35 -20.06
C LEU A 389 -10.52 9.72 -20.72
N ILE A 390 -11.46 10.53 -20.24
CA ILE A 390 -11.75 11.88 -20.74
C ILE A 390 -11.39 12.89 -19.66
N PRO A 391 -10.44 13.82 -19.91
CA PRO A 391 -10.09 14.86 -18.93
C PRO A 391 -11.31 15.71 -18.56
N ARG A 392 -11.55 15.89 -17.26
CA ARG A 392 -12.62 16.77 -16.73
C ARG A 392 -12.25 18.26 -16.84
N SER A 393 -10.96 18.57 -16.75
CA SER A 393 -10.39 19.91 -16.84
C SER A 393 -9.44 20.05 -18.04
N GLY A 394 -8.84 21.23 -18.22
CA GLY A 394 -7.92 21.53 -19.32
C GLY A 394 -8.63 22.01 -20.61
N PRO A 395 -7.88 22.15 -21.72
CA PRO A 395 -8.43 22.56 -23.01
C PRO A 395 -9.52 21.60 -23.50
N ARG A 396 -10.54 22.14 -24.17
CA ARG A 396 -11.65 21.35 -24.73
C ARG A 396 -11.78 21.60 -26.24
N PRO A 397 -10.81 21.13 -27.05
CA PRO A 397 -10.89 21.30 -28.49
C PRO A 397 -12.12 20.57 -29.05
N LYS A 398 -12.69 21.10 -30.14
CA LYS A 398 -13.88 20.53 -30.78
C LYS A 398 -13.65 19.09 -31.25
N VAL A 399 -12.43 18.79 -31.73
CA VAL A 399 -11.97 17.45 -32.08
C VAL A 399 -10.75 17.16 -31.21
N ARG A 400 -10.82 16.11 -30.40
CA ARG A 400 -9.82 15.78 -29.39
C ARG A 400 -8.77 14.83 -29.95
N PRO A 401 -7.46 15.11 -29.79
CA PRO A 401 -6.43 14.15 -30.12
C PRO A 401 -6.49 12.96 -29.15
N VAL A 402 -5.92 11.83 -29.55
CA VAL A 402 -5.98 10.58 -28.80
C VAL A 402 -4.60 10.17 -28.31
N ILE A 403 -4.52 9.69 -27.07
CA ILE A 403 -3.38 8.92 -26.57
C ILE A 403 -3.85 7.48 -26.43
N VAL A 404 -3.20 6.54 -27.12
CA VAL A 404 -3.40 5.12 -26.84
C VAL A 404 -2.31 4.67 -25.88
N ARG A 405 -2.69 4.29 -24.65
CA ARG A 405 -1.76 3.87 -23.60
C ARG A 405 -1.83 2.37 -23.40
N ILE A 406 -0.70 1.67 -23.55
CA ILE A 406 -0.63 0.22 -23.42
C ILE A 406 0.11 -0.14 -22.12
N HIS A 407 -0.55 -0.88 -21.23
CA HIS A 407 0.03 -1.23 -19.94
C HIS A 407 1.17 -2.25 -20.04
N GLY A 408 2.06 -2.23 -19.04
CA GLY A 408 3.15 -3.18 -18.87
C GLY A 408 2.76 -4.44 -18.09
N GLY A 409 3.77 -5.16 -17.59
CA GLY A 409 3.60 -6.36 -16.75
C GLY A 409 4.11 -7.65 -17.38
N PHE A 410 5.23 -7.59 -18.12
CA PHE A 410 5.89 -8.74 -18.77
C PHE A 410 4.99 -9.58 -19.70
N LEU A 411 3.87 -9.04 -20.15
CA LEU A 411 2.80 -9.76 -20.85
C LEU A 411 2.09 -10.84 -20.00
N ILE A 412 2.40 -10.95 -18.71
CA ILE A 412 1.93 -12.01 -17.79
C ILE A 412 0.93 -11.45 -16.76
N THR A 413 1.03 -10.17 -16.43
CA THR A 413 0.21 -9.48 -15.43
C THR A 413 -0.13 -8.06 -15.90
N GLY A 414 -0.97 -7.36 -15.14
CA GLY A 414 -1.31 -5.96 -15.39
C GLY A 414 -2.75 -5.77 -15.90
N ALA A 415 -3.15 -4.51 -15.96
CA ALA A 415 -4.43 -4.05 -16.45
C ALA A 415 -4.30 -2.62 -16.96
N SER A 416 -5.20 -2.24 -17.87
CA SER A 416 -5.41 -0.88 -18.39
C SER A 416 -5.47 0.17 -17.28
N LEU A 417 -6.26 -0.08 -16.23
CA LEU A 417 -6.44 0.79 -15.06
C LEU A 417 -5.84 0.19 -13.79
N TYR A 418 -4.51 0.14 -13.72
CA TYR A 418 -3.82 -0.11 -12.45
C TYR A 418 -3.07 1.16 -11.99
N PRO A 419 -3.57 1.87 -10.95
CA PRO A 419 -3.06 3.18 -10.57
C PRO A 419 -1.56 3.25 -10.29
N ALA A 420 -0.99 2.25 -9.60
CA ALA A 420 0.41 2.25 -9.22
C ALA A 420 1.38 2.11 -10.41
N TRP A 421 0.90 1.62 -11.57
CA TRP A 421 1.70 1.49 -12.80
C TRP A 421 1.26 2.47 -13.89
N PHE A 422 0.39 3.43 -13.58
CA PHE A 422 -0.05 4.43 -14.54
C PHE A 422 0.71 5.73 -14.25
N SER A 423 1.69 6.07 -15.10
CA SER A 423 2.54 7.23 -14.84
C SER A 423 1.71 8.52 -14.76
N LYS A 424 1.81 9.22 -13.63
CA LYS A 424 1.02 10.44 -13.36
C LYS A 424 1.19 11.52 -14.43
N TRP A 425 2.40 11.64 -14.97
CA TRP A 425 2.68 12.61 -16.03
C TRP A 425 1.90 12.32 -17.32
N VAL A 426 1.49 11.07 -17.61
CA VAL A 426 0.65 10.76 -18.78
C VAL A 426 -0.74 11.38 -18.64
N LEU A 427 -1.31 11.31 -17.45
CA LEU A 427 -2.59 11.94 -17.12
C LEU A 427 -2.49 13.48 -17.18
N GLN A 428 -1.41 14.04 -16.65
CA GLN A 428 -1.14 15.48 -16.72
C GLN A 428 -0.95 15.94 -18.17
N TYR A 429 -0.21 15.18 -18.97
CA TYR A 429 0.04 15.45 -20.38
C TYR A 429 -1.25 15.36 -21.22
N ALA A 430 -2.09 14.35 -20.98
CA ALA A 430 -3.41 14.27 -21.60
C ALA A 430 -4.30 15.47 -21.25
N THR A 431 -4.31 15.86 -19.97
CA THR A 431 -5.07 17.01 -19.47
C THR A 431 -4.60 18.33 -20.10
N ALA A 432 -3.28 18.53 -20.19
CA ALA A 432 -2.68 19.73 -20.79
C ALA A 432 -3.08 19.94 -22.26
N HIS A 433 -3.33 18.84 -22.99
CA HIS A 433 -3.70 18.88 -24.41
C HIS A 433 -5.18 18.59 -24.68
N GLY A 434 -6.00 18.40 -23.64
CA GLY A 434 -7.40 18.01 -23.79
C GLY A 434 -7.59 16.68 -24.51
N ALA A 435 -6.59 15.80 -24.44
CA ALA A 435 -6.55 14.53 -25.17
C ALA A 435 -7.37 13.45 -24.46
N VAL A 436 -7.99 12.57 -25.24
CA VAL A 436 -8.66 11.38 -24.71
C VAL A 436 -7.64 10.25 -24.65
N ILE A 437 -7.55 9.57 -23.51
CA ILE A 437 -6.73 8.35 -23.39
C ILE A 437 -7.63 7.14 -23.70
N ILE A 438 -7.12 6.21 -24.50
CA ILE A 438 -7.73 4.89 -24.72
C ILE A 438 -6.70 3.84 -24.31
N SER A 439 -7.01 3.02 -23.31
CA SER A 439 -6.08 2.03 -22.77
C SER A 439 -6.66 0.62 -22.89
N PRO A 440 -6.17 -0.21 -23.84
CA PRO A 440 -6.62 -1.58 -23.96
C PRO A 440 -5.95 -2.52 -22.94
N ASP A 441 -6.72 -3.50 -22.49
CA ASP A 441 -6.22 -4.77 -21.96
C ASP A 441 -5.82 -5.70 -23.11
N TYR A 442 -5.21 -6.86 -22.82
CA TYR A 442 -4.90 -7.91 -23.81
C TYR A 442 -4.79 -9.27 -23.10
N ARG A 443 -4.95 -10.40 -23.80
CA ARG A 443 -4.84 -11.73 -23.16
C ARG A 443 -3.45 -11.91 -22.57
N LEU A 444 -3.36 -12.42 -21.35
CA LEU A 444 -2.09 -12.56 -20.64
C LEU A 444 -1.48 -13.94 -20.81
N LEU A 445 -0.15 -14.00 -20.87
CA LEU A 445 0.61 -15.24 -20.73
C LEU A 445 0.37 -15.86 -19.34
N PRO A 446 0.52 -17.19 -19.18
CA PRO A 446 0.91 -18.17 -20.20
C PRO A 446 -0.27 -18.87 -20.91
N GLU A 447 -1.53 -18.58 -20.56
CA GLU A 447 -2.71 -19.28 -21.14
C GLU A 447 -2.86 -19.07 -22.64
N VAL A 448 -2.30 -17.96 -23.14
CA VAL A 448 -2.07 -17.71 -24.56
C VAL A 448 -0.58 -17.61 -24.85
N LYS A 449 -0.19 -17.62 -26.13
CA LYS A 449 1.20 -17.38 -26.56
C LYS A 449 1.39 -15.94 -27.00
N GLY A 450 2.64 -15.52 -27.18
CA GLY A 450 2.95 -14.16 -27.64
C GLY A 450 2.29 -13.81 -28.98
N ARG A 451 2.12 -14.79 -29.87
CA ARG A 451 1.45 -14.60 -31.16
C ARG A 451 -0.02 -14.20 -30.99
N ASP A 452 -0.71 -14.82 -30.05
CA ASP A 452 -2.10 -14.49 -29.70
C ASP A 452 -2.23 -13.05 -29.22
N ILE A 453 -1.24 -12.55 -28.47
CA ILE A 453 -1.22 -11.16 -27.99
C ILE A 453 -1.04 -10.19 -29.17
N LEU A 454 -0.17 -10.51 -30.14
CA LEU A 454 -0.05 -9.69 -31.35
C LEU A 454 -1.36 -9.69 -32.16
N ASP A 455 -2.07 -10.82 -32.22
CA ASP A 455 -3.37 -10.90 -32.86
C ASP A 455 -4.44 -10.08 -32.08
N ASP A 456 -4.37 -10.03 -30.75
CA ASP A 456 -5.21 -9.15 -29.94
C ASP A 456 -5.00 -7.67 -30.29
N PHE A 457 -3.75 -7.25 -30.51
CA PHE A 457 -3.47 -5.88 -30.94
C PHE A 457 -3.93 -5.61 -32.36
N LYS A 458 -3.82 -6.57 -33.27
CA LYS A 458 -4.39 -6.45 -34.62
C LYS A 458 -5.90 -6.20 -34.56
N GLU A 459 -6.63 -6.96 -33.74
CA GLU A 459 -8.08 -6.78 -33.55
C GLU A 459 -8.43 -5.49 -32.80
N PHE A 460 -7.63 -5.10 -31.80
CA PHE A 460 -7.78 -3.80 -31.12
C PHE A 460 -7.65 -2.64 -32.11
N TRP A 461 -6.64 -2.67 -32.98
CA TRP A 461 -6.43 -1.60 -33.96
C TRP A 461 -7.54 -1.57 -35.02
N ALA A 462 -8.01 -2.72 -35.49
CA ALA A 462 -9.18 -2.80 -36.37
C ALA A 462 -10.43 -2.21 -35.69
N TRP A 463 -10.65 -2.52 -34.41
CA TRP A 463 -11.72 -1.95 -33.60
C TRP A 463 -11.57 -0.43 -33.44
N PHE A 464 -10.37 0.06 -33.14
CA PHE A 464 -10.06 1.48 -33.00
C PHE A 464 -10.34 2.26 -34.30
N GLU A 465 -9.81 1.79 -35.43
CA GLU A 465 -9.92 2.44 -36.74
C GLU A 465 -11.33 2.37 -37.33
N SER A 466 -12.14 1.37 -36.94
CA SER A 466 -13.55 1.29 -37.36
C SER A 466 -14.44 2.41 -36.80
N GLY A 467 -13.92 3.24 -35.88
CA GLY A 467 -14.68 4.26 -35.17
C GLY A 467 -15.49 3.73 -34.00
N SER A 468 -15.27 2.47 -33.58
CA SER A 468 -15.95 1.87 -32.43
C SER A 468 -15.76 2.66 -31.11
N PRO A 469 -14.59 3.24 -30.78
CA PRO A 469 -14.48 4.10 -29.59
C PRO A 469 -15.39 5.33 -29.67
N GLN A 470 -15.49 5.96 -30.84
CA GLN A 470 -16.39 7.10 -31.05
C GLN A 470 -17.87 6.70 -30.90
N GLN A 471 -18.25 5.52 -31.42
CA GLN A 471 -19.60 4.99 -31.27
C GLN A 471 -19.95 4.69 -29.80
N HIS A 472 -19.00 4.16 -29.03
CA HIS A 472 -19.18 3.94 -27.60
C HIS A 472 -19.41 5.25 -26.84
N LEU A 473 -18.63 6.30 -27.13
CA LEU A 473 -18.87 7.62 -26.52
C LEU A 473 -20.25 8.18 -26.86
N LEU A 474 -20.71 8.00 -28.10
CA LEU A 474 -22.07 8.42 -28.49
C LEU A 474 -23.15 7.65 -27.72
N SER A 475 -23.02 6.33 -27.56
CA SER A 475 -23.98 5.52 -26.81
C SER A 475 -23.96 5.81 -25.30
N ALA A 476 -22.81 6.20 -24.76
CA ALA A 476 -22.65 6.68 -23.39
C ALA A 476 -23.15 8.13 -23.17
N GLY A 477 -23.77 8.75 -24.17
CA GLY A 477 -24.33 10.10 -24.08
C GLY A 477 -23.31 11.23 -24.27
N ARG A 478 -22.05 10.91 -24.60
CA ARG A 478 -20.95 11.87 -24.81
C ARG A 478 -20.83 12.34 -26.26
N SER A 479 -21.94 12.84 -26.81
CA SER A 479 -21.97 13.44 -28.15
C SER A 479 -21.19 14.76 -28.26
N ASP A 480 -20.82 15.35 -27.13
CA ASP A 480 -19.94 16.50 -27.01
C ASP A 480 -18.45 16.17 -27.25
N ILE A 481 -18.09 14.88 -27.27
CA ILE A 481 -16.72 14.42 -27.46
C ILE A 481 -16.57 13.78 -28.84
N ILE A 482 -15.78 14.44 -29.67
CA ILE A 482 -15.35 13.94 -30.98
C ILE A 482 -13.86 13.63 -30.90
N ILE A 483 -13.46 12.39 -31.11
CA ILE A 483 -12.05 11.97 -31.10
C ILE A 483 -11.46 11.96 -32.52
N ASP A 484 -10.16 12.21 -32.64
CA ASP A 484 -9.40 12.15 -33.90
C ASP A 484 -8.50 10.90 -33.93
N PRO A 485 -8.92 9.80 -34.58
CA PRO A 485 -8.10 8.59 -34.68
C PRO A 485 -6.86 8.79 -35.55
N GLU A 486 -6.79 9.79 -36.44
CA GLU A 486 -5.60 10.06 -37.27
C GLU A 486 -4.54 10.89 -36.53
N ARG A 487 -4.92 11.53 -35.42
CA ARG A 487 -4.03 12.25 -34.51
C ARG A 487 -3.87 11.50 -33.19
N HIS A 488 -3.42 10.25 -33.28
CA HIS A 488 -3.11 9.45 -32.11
C HIS A 488 -1.61 9.35 -31.81
N LEU A 489 -1.28 9.37 -30.52
CA LEU A 489 0.03 9.11 -29.93
C LEU A 489 0.00 7.74 -29.25
N LEU A 490 1.02 6.90 -29.46
CA LEU A 490 1.18 5.68 -28.65
C LEU A 490 2.07 5.95 -27.46
N ILE A 491 1.63 5.52 -26.29
CA ILE A 491 2.44 5.45 -25.08
C ILE A 491 2.39 4.02 -24.58
N GLY A 492 3.54 3.45 -24.21
CA GLY A 492 3.57 2.13 -23.61
C GLY A 492 4.73 1.95 -22.65
N GLU A 493 4.44 1.30 -21.52
CA GLU A 493 5.40 1.04 -20.45
C GLU A 493 5.81 -0.44 -20.43
N SER A 494 7.11 -0.74 -20.35
CA SER A 494 7.63 -2.10 -20.24
C SER A 494 7.17 -2.99 -21.41
N ALA A 495 6.45 -4.09 -21.11
CA ALA A 495 5.76 -4.91 -22.11
C ALA A 495 4.80 -4.11 -23.02
N GLY A 496 4.18 -3.06 -22.51
CA GLY A 496 3.35 -2.15 -23.30
C GLY A 496 4.17 -1.30 -24.26
N GLY A 497 5.40 -0.93 -23.89
CA GLY A 497 6.35 -0.27 -24.79
C GLY A 497 6.80 -1.20 -25.93
N TYR A 498 6.98 -2.49 -25.62
CA TYR A 498 7.16 -3.54 -26.62
C TYR A 498 5.96 -3.64 -27.58
N LEU A 499 4.73 -3.69 -27.06
CA LEU A 499 3.51 -3.77 -27.87
C LEU A 499 3.25 -2.50 -28.70
N ALA A 500 3.60 -1.32 -28.20
CA ALA A 500 3.53 -0.06 -28.94
C ALA A 500 4.44 -0.08 -30.17
N ILE A 501 5.68 -0.55 -30.02
CA ILE A 501 6.63 -0.69 -31.14
C ILE A 501 6.17 -1.78 -32.10
N GLN A 502 5.74 -2.94 -31.58
CA GLN A 502 5.27 -4.05 -32.41
C GLN A 502 4.02 -3.70 -33.23
N SER A 503 3.11 -2.91 -32.66
CA SER A 503 1.92 -2.42 -33.38
C SER A 503 2.27 -1.67 -34.66
N VAL A 504 3.39 -0.93 -34.65
CA VAL A 504 3.89 -0.20 -35.83
C VAL A 504 4.70 -1.11 -36.75
N LEU A 505 5.61 -1.93 -36.22
CA LEU A 505 6.41 -2.86 -37.03
C LEU A 505 5.54 -3.85 -37.80
N SER A 506 4.45 -4.31 -37.19
CA SER A 506 3.45 -5.19 -37.81
C SER A 506 2.43 -4.45 -38.66
N GLN A 507 2.53 -3.12 -38.78
CA GLN A 507 1.66 -2.26 -39.58
C GLN A 507 0.17 -2.33 -39.19
N PHE A 508 -0.12 -2.60 -37.91
CA PHE A 508 -1.48 -2.60 -37.41
C PHE A 508 -2.03 -1.18 -37.25
N THR A 509 -1.14 -0.20 -37.09
CA THR A 509 -1.50 1.22 -36.94
C THR A 509 -0.39 2.14 -37.44
N ARG A 510 -0.70 3.43 -37.60
CA ARG A 510 0.21 4.50 -38.01
C ARG A 510 0.07 5.73 -37.12
N PRO A 511 0.71 5.75 -35.93
CA PRO A 511 0.60 6.87 -35.02
C PRO A 511 1.45 8.04 -35.49
N ARG A 512 1.12 9.24 -34.99
CA ARG A 512 1.93 10.44 -35.26
C ARG A 512 3.27 10.42 -34.53
N ALA A 513 3.32 9.81 -33.36
CA ALA A 513 4.53 9.61 -32.59
C ALA A 513 4.39 8.43 -31.60
N ILE A 514 5.49 8.01 -31.01
CA ILE A 514 5.55 6.98 -29.95
C ILE A 514 6.33 7.52 -28.76
N ILE A 515 5.87 7.23 -27.54
CA ILE A 515 6.66 7.28 -26.31
C ILE A 515 6.73 5.86 -25.74
N ALA A 516 7.89 5.23 -25.79
CA ALA A 516 8.12 3.92 -25.19
C ALA A 516 8.93 4.07 -23.90
N LEU A 517 8.36 3.65 -22.78
CA LEU A 517 9.01 3.65 -21.47
C LEU A 517 9.57 2.26 -21.19
N TYR A 518 10.88 2.20 -20.97
CA TYR A 518 11.68 1.01 -20.66
C TYR A 518 11.21 -0.25 -21.41
N PRO A 519 11.14 -0.20 -22.76
CA PRO A 519 10.49 -1.25 -23.54
C PRO A 519 11.28 -2.57 -23.55
N MET A 520 10.56 -3.69 -23.50
CA MET A 520 11.13 -5.04 -23.58
C MET A 520 11.53 -5.42 -25.02
N LEU A 521 12.72 -5.00 -25.48
CA LEU A 521 13.10 -5.13 -26.89
C LEU A 521 14.02 -6.32 -27.23
N ASP A 522 14.80 -6.82 -26.27
CA ASP A 522 15.76 -7.93 -26.46
C ASP A 522 15.28 -9.22 -25.79
N LEU A 523 14.14 -9.73 -26.24
CA LEU A 523 13.45 -10.87 -25.62
C LEU A 523 14.21 -12.21 -25.75
N LYS A 524 15.21 -12.30 -26.65
CA LYS A 524 16.09 -13.47 -26.79
C LYS A 524 17.37 -13.38 -25.97
N SER A 525 17.60 -12.28 -25.25
CA SER A 525 18.77 -12.14 -24.40
C SER A 525 18.84 -13.22 -23.31
N GLU A 526 20.07 -13.50 -22.85
CA GLU A 526 20.32 -14.38 -21.70
C GLU A 526 19.58 -13.89 -20.44
N TYR A 527 19.34 -12.59 -20.33
CA TYR A 527 18.59 -12.02 -19.22
C TYR A 527 17.19 -12.64 -19.06
N TYR A 528 16.46 -12.88 -20.15
CA TYR A 528 15.12 -13.48 -20.08
C TYR A 528 15.11 -15.02 -20.18
N ASN A 529 16.22 -15.61 -20.62
CA ASN A 529 16.26 -17.02 -21.06
C ASN A 529 17.40 -17.85 -20.43
N THR A 530 18.03 -17.34 -19.38
CA THR A 530 19.02 -18.08 -18.59
C THR A 530 18.71 -17.93 -17.11
N SER A 531 18.71 -19.04 -16.38
CA SER A 531 18.49 -19.05 -14.93
C SER A 531 19.77 -18.62 -14.20
N TYR A 532 19.67 -17.56 -13.40
CA TYR A 532 20.72 -17.09 -12.50
C TYR A 532 20.13 -16.11 -11.46
N GLU A 533 20.89 -15.80 -10.41
CA GLU A 533 20.48 -14.83 -9.40
C GLU A 533 20.35 -13.43 -10.01
N LYS A 534 19.11 -12.94 -10.11
CA LYS A 534 18.75 -11.62 -10.61
C LYS A 534 17.62 -11.04 -9.76
N PRO A 535 17.94 -10.32 -8.68
CA PRO A 535 16.93 -9.57 -7.95
C PRO A 535 16.31 -8.53 -8.87
N ILE A 536 14.98 -8.49 -8.94
CA ILE A 536 14.24 -7.54 -9.80
C ILE A 536 13.49 -6.58 -8.87
N CYS A 537 13.80 -5.28 -8.96
CA CYS A 537 13.26 -4.22 -8.11
C CYS A 537 13.37 -4.56 -6.60
N GLY A 538 14.51 -5.15 -6.20
CA GLY A 538 14.76 -5.59 -4.82
C GLY A 538 14.09 -6.91 -4.43
N VAL A 539 13.26 -7.52 -5.29
CA VAL A 539 12.64 -8.82 -5.05
C VAL A 539 13.65 -9.95 -5.31
N PRO A 540 13.94 -10.81 -4.30
CA PRO A 540 14.84 -11.94 -4.48
C PRO A 540 14.34 -12.96 -5.50
N ASN A 541 15.20 -13.88 -5.95
CA ASN A 541 14.82 -14.93 -6.87
C ASN A 541 13.71 -15.84 -6.31
N PHE A 542 12.67 -16.06 -7.10
CA PHE A 542 11.69 -17.11 -6.87
C PHE A 542 12.24 -18.49 -7.27
N PRO A 543 11.85 -19.56 -6.55
CA PRO A 543 12.19 -20.93 -6.93
C PRO A 543 11.64 -21.26 -8.32
N ASN A 544 12.38 -22.05 -9.11
CA ASN A 544 11.97 -22.45 -10.45
C ASN A 544 10.68 -23.28 -10.44
N GLU A 545 10.47 -24.03 -9.36
CA GLU A 545 9.28 -24.83 -9.10
C GLU A 545 8.01 -23.99 -9.17
N ALA A 546 8.05 -22.72 -8.74
CA ALA A 546 6.89 -21.83 -8.83
C ALA A 546 6.40 -21.61 -10.28
N VAL A 547 7.32 -21.63 -11.25
CA VAL A 547 6.97 -21.55 -12.68
C VAL A 547 6.43 -22.89 -13.18
N SER A 548 7.08 -23.99 -12.80
CA SER A 548 6.65 -25.35 -13.18
C SER A 548 5.24 -25.66 -12.68
N ASP A 549 4.98 -25.44 -11.39
CA ASP A 549 3.69 -25.71 -10.75
C ASP A 549 2.55 -24.91 -11.43
N PHE A 550 2.84 -23.65 -11.80
CA PHE A 550 1.87 -22.84 -12.54
C PHE A 550 1.57 -23.44 -13.91
N LEU A 551 2.61 -23.81 -14.67
CA LEU A 551 2.47 -24.35 -16.02
C LEU A 551 1.82 -25.74 -16.03
N GLU A 552 2.02 -26.57 -15.00
CA GLU A 552 1.32 -27.85 -14.87
C GLU A 552 -0.19 -27.67 -14.68
N SER A 553 -0.60 -26.64 -13.94
CA SER A 553 -2.03 -26.34 -13.71
C SER A 553 -2.69 -25.52 -14.83
N ILE A 554 -1.97 -25.18 -15.90
CA ILE A 554 -2.44 -24.18 -16.89
C ILE A 554 -3.68 -24.61 -17.67
N SER A 555 -3.79 -25.90 -17.99
CA SER A 555 -4.91 -26.43 -18.80
C SER A 555 -6.26 -26.34 -18.10
N GLU A 556 -6.26 -26.15 -16.79
CA GLU A 556 -7.44 -26.01 -15.94
C GLU A 556 -7.82 -24.54 -15.70
N ARG A 557 -7.00 -23.59 -16.16
CA ARG A 557 -7.17 -22.15 -15.89
C ARG A 557 -7.85 -21.44 -17.07
N PRO A 558 -8.75 -20.47 -16.79
CA PRO A 558 -9.33 -19.65 -17.83
C PRO A 558 -8.30 -18.67 -18.39
N VAL A 559 -8.40 -18.36 -19.69
CA VAL A 559 -7.71 -17.23 -20.30
C VAL A 559 -8.17 -15.94 -19.60
N ILE A 560 -7.22 -15.14 -19.13
CA ILE A 560 -7.50 -13.83 -18.55
C ILE A 560 -6.96 -12.72 -19.45
N THR A 561 -7.59 -11.55 -19.37
CA THR A 561 -7.20 -10.34 -20.12
C THR A 561 -6.64 -9.25 -19.22
N GLU A 562 -6.83 -9.38 -17.92
CA GLU A 562 -6.32 -8.44 -16.93
C GLU A 562 -6.02 -9.18 -15.62
N ALA A 563 -5.01 -8.72 -14.90
CA ALA A 563 -4.73 -9.12 -13.53
C ALA A 563 -4.63 -7.82 -12.71
N ASN A 564 -5.72 -7.48 -11.99
CA ASN A 564 -5.82 -6.26 -11.16
C ASN A 564 -6.29 -6.58 -9.72
N PRO A 565 -5.53 -6.22 -8.65
CA PRO A 565 -4.14 -5.72 -8.68
C PRO A 565 -3.23 -6.71 -9.44
N PRO A 566 -1.95 -6.43 -9.75
CA PRO A 566 -1.11 -7.30 -10.57
C PRO A 566 -0.80 -8.66 -9.90
N LEU A 567 -1.83 -9.51 -9.77
CA LEU A 567 -1.88 -10.77 -9.01
C LEU A 567 -0.89 -11.81 -9.53
N ARG A 568 -0.35 -11.61 -10.74
CA ARG A 568 0.65 -12.47 -11.38
C ARG A 568 2.05 -11.86 -11.41
N LEU A 569 2.31 -10.82 -10.63
CA LEU A 569 3.65 -10.23 -10.56
C LEU A 569 4.70 -11.25 -10.13
N ASP A 570 4.42 -12.03 -9.08
CA ASP A 570 5.34 -13.08 -8.61
C ASP A 570 5.67 -14.11 -9.70
N LEU A 571 4.65 -14.53 -10.48
CA LEU A 571 4.86 -15.41 -11.63
C LEU A 571 5.71 -14.75 -12.70
N ALA A 572 5.45 -13.48 -13.02
CA ALA A 572 6.22 -12.73 -14.01
C ALA A 572 7.70 -12.64 -13.64
N LEU A 573 7.97 -12.31 -12.37
CA LEU A 573 9.34 -12.26 -11.84
C LEU A 573 9.99 -13.65 -11.86
N ALA A 574 9.27 -14.68 -11.40
CA ALA A 574 9.77 -16.06 -11.40
C ALA A 574 10.14 -16.55 -12.80
N VAL A 575 9.33 -16.24 -13.82
CA VAL A 575 9.61 -16.60 -15.22
C VAL A 575 10.92 -15.97 -15.71
N VAL A 576 11.10 -14.67 -15.49
CA VAL A 576 12.30 -13.94 -15.95
C VAL A 576 13.54 -14.38 -15.17
N GLN A 577 13.43 -14.51 -13.85
CA GLN A 577 14.51 -14.94 -12.96
C GLN A 577 15.04 -16.34 -13.31
N ASN A 578 14.12 -17.26 -13.65
CA ASN A 578 14.46 -18.63 -14.00
C ASN A 578 14.74 -18.83 -15.50
N GLY A 579 14.72 -17.76 -16.30
CA GLY A 579 15.09 -17.85 -17.71
C GLY A 579 14.07 -18.60 -18.57
N ARG A 580 12.77 -18.46 -18.28
CA ARG A 580 11.69 -19.27 -18.89
C ARG A 580 10.75 -18.46 -19.78
N LEU A 581 11.15 -17.26 -20.20
CA LEU A 581 10.27 -16.40 -20.99
C LEU A 581 9.87 -17.06 -22.33
N LEU A 582 10.83 -17.59 -23.09
CA LEU A 582 10.56 -18.20 -24.40
C LEU A 582 9.63 -19.42 -24.32
N GLU A 583 9.64 -20.16 -23.22
CA GLU A 583 8.76 -21.32 -23.01
C GLU A 583 7.27 -20.92 -23.05
N ILE A 584 6.96 -19.78 -22.44
CA ILE A 584 5.59 -19.26 -22.38
C ILE A 584 5.26 -18.33 -23.54
N LEU A 585 6.24 -17.57 -24.04
CA LEU A 585 6.07 -16.60 -25.12
C LEU A 585 5.92 -17.30 -26.48
N GLY A 586 6.70 -18.36 -26.73
CA GLY A 586 6.83 -19.01 -28.03
C GLY A 586 7.97 -18.44 -28.89
N GLU A 587 8.17 -19.04 -30.07
CA GLU A 587 9.35 -18.78 -30.93
C GLU A 587 9.00 -18.14 -32.28
N ASP A 588 7.78 -17.63 -32.46
CA ASP A 588 7.38 -16.96 -33.70
C ASP A 588 8.31 -15.77 -34.00
N PRO A 589 8.94 -15.69 -35.20
CA PRO A 589 9.87 -14.62 -35.54
C PRO A 589 9.31 -13.20 -35.40
N ASP A 590 8.00 -13.01 -35.57
CA ASP A 590 7.35 -11.70 -35.42
C ASP A 590 7.35 -11.20 -33.97
N LEU A 591 7.66 -12.05 -32.99
CA LEU A 591 7.70 -11.68 -31.58
C LEU A 591 8.93 -10.88 -31.20
N PHE A 592 9.97 -10.83 -32.04
CA PHE A 592 11.30 -10.37 -31.66
C PHE A 592 11.72 -9.10 -32.42
N PRO A 593 11.57 -7.90 -31.83
CA PRO A 593 11.74 -6.63 -32.56
C PRO A 593 13.15 -6.43 -33.10
N LEU A 594 14.19 -6.82 -32.35
CA LEU A 594 15.59 -6.67 -32.78
C LEU A 594 15.88 -7.45 -34.07
N GLU A 595 15.42 -8.70 -34.12
CA GLU A 595 15.58 -9.61 -35.25
C GLU A 595 14.78 -9.10 -36.45
N ARG A 596 13.55 -8.64 -36.23
CA ARG A 596 12.70 -8.07 -37.29
C ARG A 596 13.35 -6.87 -37.95
N ILE A 597 13.84 -5.90 -37.18
CA ILE A 597 14.48 -4.70 -37.75
C ILE A 597 15.84 -5.01 -38.40
N ALA A 598 16.47 -6.13 -38.03
CA ALA A 598 17.71 -6.60 -38.64
C ALA A 598 17.49 -7.48 -39.90
N ALA A 599 16.26 -7.93 -40.16
CA ALA A 599 15.95 -8.87 -41.24
C ALA A 599 16.07 -8.22 -42.64
N PRO A 600 16.54 -8.96 -43.67
CA PRO A 600 16.68 -8.45 -45.04
C PRO A 600 15.40 -7.92 -45.67
N GLU A 601 14.23 -8.48 -45.35
CA GLU A 601 12.93 -7.96 -45.82
C GLU A 601 12.64 -6.54 -45.35
N PHE A 602 13.00 -6.20 -44.10
CA PHE A 602 12.87 -4.84 -43.56
C PHE A 602 13.97 -3.90 -44.07
N LEU A 603 15.09 -4.45 -44.54
CA LEU A 603 16.16 -3.71 -45.23
C LEU A 603 15.81 -3.37 -46.69
N SER A 604 14.94 -4.16 -47.34
CA SER A 604 14.61 -4.03 -48.76
C SER A 604 13.24 -3.40 -49.05
N GLY A 605 12.32 -3.38 -48.07
CA GLY A 605 10.93 -2.96 -48.23
C GLY A 605 10.62 -1.46 -48.19
N GLY A 606 11.62 -0.58 -48.04
CA GLY A 606 11.37 0.86 -47.89
C GLY A 606 12.42 1.74 -48.55
N HIS A 607 12.18 2.15 -49.80
CA HIS A 607 12.91 3.24 -50.43
C HIS A 607 12.73 4.55 -49.62
N GLY A 608 13.61 4.80 -48.64
CA GLY A 608 13.74 6.08 -47.92
C GLY A 608 12.60 6.46 -46.95
N LYS A 609 11.71 5.54 -46.55
CA LYS A 609 10.65 5.82 -45.56
C LYS A 609 11.08 5.43 -44.14
N PRO A 610 10.73 6.22 -43.10
CA PRO A 610 10.94 5.85 -41.70
C PRO A 610 10.24 4.53 -41.34
N LEU A 611 10.93 3.67 -40.60
CA LEU A 611 10.38 2.39 -40.10
C LEU A 611 9.45 2.61 -38.90
N LEU A 612 9.79 3.57 -38.05
CA LEU A 612 8.92 4.07 -36.99
C LEU A 612 8.60 5.55 -37.25
N PRO A 613 7.44 6.03 -36.79
CA PRO A 613 7.22 7.47 -36.68
C PRO A 613 8.20 8.09 -35.67
N PRO A 614 8.21 9.42 -35.51
CA PRO A 614 9.02 10.07 -34.48
C PRO A 614 8.79 9.43 -33.11
N SER A 615 9.85 8.90 -32.53
CA SER A 615 9.79 8.13 -31.29
C SER A 615 10.64 8.75 -30.21
N CYS A 616 10.13 8.71 -28.98
CA CYS A 616 10.90 8.96 -27.78
C CYS A 616 10.99 7.66 -26.96
N ILE A 617 12.19 7.27 -26.55
CA ILE A 617 12.41 6.10 -25.71
C ILE A 617 13.04 6.56 -24.40
N PHE A 618 12.39 6.22 -23.28
CA PHE A 618 12.85 6.50 -21.93
C PHE A 618 13.35 5.21 -21.30
N HIS A 619 14.50 5.20 -20.62
CA HIS A 619 14.97 4.00 -19.94
C HIS A 619 15.79 4.33 -18.70
N GLY A 620 15.55 3.59 -17.62
CA GLY A 620 16.39 3.60 -16.42
C GLY A 620 17.73 2.91 -16.71
N ARG A 621 18.83 3.49 -16.26
CA ARG A 621 20.16 2.92 -16.48
C ARG A 621 20.36 1.65 -15.64
N GLU A 622 19.76 1.61 -14.47
CA GLU A 622 19.86 0.51 -13.51
C GLU A 622 18.59 -0.36 -13.53
N ASP A 623 17.84 -0.36 -14.64
CA ASP A 623 16.59 -1.11 -14.77
C ASP A 623 16.85 -2.62 -14.64
N SER A 624 16.47 -3.13 -13.47
CA SER A 624 16.67 -4.51 -13.06
C SER A 624 15.60 -5.45 -13.58
N ALA A 625 14.50 -4.94 -14.16
CA ALA A 625 13.39 -5.70 -14.71
C ALA A 625 13.49 -5.85 -16.24
N VAL A 626 13.92 -4.79 -16.91
CA VAL A 626 14.09 -4.70 -18.37
C VAL A 626 15.45 -4.07 -18.66
N PRO A 627 16.47 -4.87 -18.99
CA PRO A 627 17.83 -4.35 -19.17
C PRO A 627 17.91 -3.27 -20.26
N VAL A 628 18.56 -2.16 -19.92
CA VAL A 628 18.75 -1.01 -20.82
C VAL A 628 19.53 -1.37 -22.10
N GLU A 629 20.36 -2.41 -22.04
CA GLU A 629 21.15 -2.93 -23.15
C GLU A 629 20.28 -3.30 -24.35
N GLY A 630 19.07 -3.84 -24.11
CA GLY A 630 18.14 -4.18 -25.19
C GLY A 630 17.68 -2.96 -25.97
N THR A 631 17.39 -1.86 -25.27
CA THR A 631 17.05 -0.56 -25.88
C THR A 631 18.25 0.03 -26.63
N LEU A 632 19.45 -0.04 -26.07
CA LEU A 632 20.65 0.46 -26.74
C LEU A 632 20.93 -0.28 -28.05
N LYS A 633 20.87 -1.62 -28.03
CA LYS A 633 20.99 -2.46 -29.24
C LYS A 633 19.93 -2.11 -30.28
N PHE A 634 18.67 -1.95 -29.86
CA PHE A 634 17.57 -1.62 -30.77
C PHE A 634 17.80 -0.29 -31.48
N VAL A 635 18.15 0.76 -30.73
CA VAL A 635 18.40 2.09 -31.30
C VAL A 635 19.63 2.09 -32.22
N GLU A 636 20.68 1.34 -31.87
CA GLU A 636 21.87 1.19 -32.71
C GLU A 636 21.55 0.53 -34.05
N ILE A 637 20.87 -0.62 -34.02
CA ILE A 637 20.47 -1.34 -35.23
C ILE A 637 19.55 -0.44 -36.06
N LEU A 638 18.53 0.17 -35.46
CA LEU A 638 17.57 1.02 -36.15
C LEU A 638 18.24 2.19 -36.88
N LYS A 639 19.19 2.88 -36.22
CA LYS A 639 19.96 3.98 -36.85
C LYS A 639 20.82 3.50 -38.02
N ARG A 640 21.36 2.28 -37.93
CA ARG A 640 22.18 1.69 -38.98
C ARG A 640 21.34 1.25 -40.19
N VAL A 641 20.19 0.63 -39.94
CA VAL A 641 19.35 0.01 -40.99
C VAL A 641 18.33 0.97 -41.60
N ASN A 642 17.84 1.95 -40.84
CA ASN A 642 16.87 2.95 -41.29
C ASN A 642 17.21 4.33 -40.69
N PRO A 643 18.24 5.03 -41.19
CA PRO A 643 18.67 6.32 -40.66
C PRO A 643 17.62 7.43 -40.78
N THR A 644 16.56 7.21 -41.58
CA THR A 644 15.40 8.11 -41.69
C THR A 644 14.47 8.06 -40.47
N THR A 645 14.57 7.03 -39.64
CA THR A 645 13.76 6.92 -38.42
C THR A 645 14.31 7.86 -37.33
N ARG A 646 13.47 8.78 -36.87
CA ARG A 646 13.84 9.77 -35.84
C ARG A 646 13.53 9.23 -34.44
N VAL A 647 14.57 8.85 -33.70
CA VAL A 647 14.44 8.38 -32.31
C VAL A 647 15.22 9.26 -31.35
N LYS A 648 14.52 9.81 -30.35
CA LYS A 648 15.11 10.48 -29.19
C LYS A 648 15.22 9.46 -28.05
N LEU A 649 16.45 9.12 -27.68
CA LEU A 649 16.73 8.22 -26.55
C LEU A 649 17.10 9.03 -25.32
N VAL A 650 16.43 8.79 -24.20
CA VAL A 650 16.70 9.43 -22.90
C VAL A 650 16.96 8.35 -21.86
N ILE A 651 18.24 8.23 -21.47
CA ILE A 651 18.67 7.34 -20.39
C ILE A 651 18.81 8.16 -19.11
N ARG A 652 18.19 7.70 -18.02
CA ARG A 652 18.21 8.36 -16.71
C ARG A 652 18.69 7.39 -15.62
N PRO A 653 19.31 7.88 -14.53
CA PRO A 653 19.50 7.06 -13.34
C PRO A 653 18.15 6.62 -12.78
N GLY A 654 18.07 5.38 -12.32
CA GLY A 654 16.88 4.75 -11.75
C GLY A 654 16.67 3.34 -12.27
N ASP A 655 15.97 2.56 -11.44
CA ASP A 655 15.49 1.22 -11.75
C ASP A 655 14.19 1.28 -12.61
N HIS A 656 13.51 0.15 -12.82
CA HIS A 656 12.24 0.07 -13.52
C HIS A 656 11.20 1.03 -12.93
N GLY A 657 10.49 1.76 -13.80
CA GLY A 657 9.53 2.78 -13.35
C GLY A 657 10.17 4.03 -12.72
N PHE A 658 11.43 4.35 -13.05
CA PHE A 658 12.13 5.55 -12.56
C PHE A 658 11.37 6.88 -12.76
N ASP A 659 10.41 6.93 -13.69
CA ASP A 659 9.58 8.09 -14.00
C ASP A 659 8.36 8.22 -13.09
N ALA A 660 8.11 7.29 -12.15
CA ALA A 660 6.89 7.25 -11.32
C ALA A 660 6.59 8.56 -10.56
N LEU A 661 7.65 9.29 -10.17
CA LEU A 661 7.55 10.59 -9.49
C LEU A 661 7.75 11.80 -10.41
N SER A 662 8.02 11.58 -11.70
CA SER A 662 8.29 12.65 -12.65
C SER A 662 7.02 13.38 -13.06
N THR A 663 7.19 14.65 -13.43
CA THR A 663 6.11 15.54 -13.90
C THR A 663 6.49 16.19 -15.24
N PRO A 664 5.52 16.63 -16.06
CA PRO A 664 5.81 17.34 -17.31
C PRO A 664 6.64 18.63 -17.15
N ASP A 665 6.77 19.14 -15.92
CA ASP A 665 7.60 20.31 -15.60
C ASP A 665 9.08 19.95 -15.40
N ASP A 666 9.41 18.67 -15.21
CA ASP A 666 10.79 18.24 -15.07
C ASP A 666 11.55 18.52 -16.38
N PRO A 667 12.70 19.23 -16.34
CA PRO A 667 13.35 19.70 -17.56
C PRO A 667 13.65 18.61 -18.60
N TRP A 668 14.02 17.41 -18.14
CA TRP A 668 14.34 16.29 -19.01
C TRP A 668 13.09 15.72 -19.69
N LEU A 669 11.98 15.64 -18.95
CA LEU A 669 10.72 15.11 -19.44
C LEU A 669 10.03 16.14 -20.32
N ASN A 670 10.03 17.41 -19.92
CA ASN A 670 9.51 18.53 -20.71
C ASN A 670 10.16 18.62 -22.11
N ASP A 671 11.49 18.54 -22.20
CA ASP A 671 12.22 18.57 -23.48
C ASP A 671 11.87 17.35 -24.37
N ALA A 672 11.64 16.19 -23.76
CA ALA A 672 11.22 15.00 -24.49
C ALA A 672 9.76 15.09 -24.96
N LEU A 673 8.84 15.49 -24.08
CA LEU A 673 7.43 15.66 -24.40
C LEU A 673 7.22 16.78 -25.42
N SER A 674 7.98 17.87 -25.36
CA SER A 674 7.94 18.95 -26.36
C SER A 674 8.33 18.45 -27.76
N TYR A 675 9.31 17.55 -27.85
CA TYR A 675 9.66 16.88 -29.10
C TYR A 675 8.47 16.07 -29.63
N THR A 676 7.85 15.23 -28.79
CA THR A 676 6.70 14.40 -29.18
C THR A 676 5.46 15.24 -29.52
N THR A 677 5.20 16.31 -28.77
CA THR A 677 4.03 17.20 -28.95
C THR A 677 4.04 17.84 -30.33
N ARG A 678 5.21 18.31 -30.80
CA ARG A 678 5.36 18.88 -32.14
C ARG A 678 5.00 17.90 -33.25
N GLU A 679 5.38 16.64 -33.09
CA GLU A 679 5.14 15.58 -34.08
C GLU A 679 3.70 15.07 -34.03
N TRP A 680 3.13 15.00 -32.83
CA TRP A 680 1.77 14.55 -32.56
C TRP A 680 0.70 15.56 -32.98
N LEU A 681 0.82 16.81 -32.52
CA LEU A 681 -0.19 17.86 -32.68
C LEU A 681 0.17 18.92 -33.74
N GLY A 682 1.43 19.01 -34.14
CA GLY A 682 1.94 20.02 -35.10
C GLY A 682 2.66 21.20 -34.45
N GLU A 683 3.39 21.99 -35.25
CA GLU A 683 4.32 23.04 -34.78
C GLU A 683 3.68 24.16 -33.95
N ALA A 684 2.39 24.43 -34.14
CA ALA A 684 1.65 25.45 -33.40
C ALA A 684 1.43 25.12 -31.91
N HIS A 685 1.79 23.92 -31.44
CA HIS A 685 1.49 23.41 -30.08
C HIS A 685 2.77 23.04 -29.31
N SER A 686 3.91 23.66 -29.65
CA SER A 686 5.26 23.27 -29.18
C SER A 686 5.63 23.60 -27.73
N LYS A 687 4.72 24.14 -26.92
CA LYS A 687 4.96 24.42 -25.48
C LYS A 687 3.89 23.72 -24.64
N ILE A 688 4.37 22.95 -23.66
CA ILE A 688 3.58 22.32 -22.59
C ILE A 688 3.36 23.34 -21.48
#